data_AF-A0A1I8BAP6-F1
#
_entry.id   AF-A0A1I8BAP6-F1
#
_cell.length_a   1.000
_cell.length_b   1.000
_cell.length_c   1.000
_cell.angle_alpha   90.00
_cell.angle_beta   90.00
_cell.angle_gamma   90.00
#
_symmetry.space_group_name_H-M   'P 1'
#
loop_
_entity.id
_entity.type
_entity.pdbx_description
1 polymer ?
#
loop_
_entity_poly.entity_id
_entity_poly.type
_entity_poly.pdbx_seq_one_letter_code
_entity_poly.pdbx_strand_id
1 'polypeptide(L)'
;MLSGENEDFDLTTNASSTLQNNSKNENETKQPQQSKQSQQNVSKLESLSKEDLIKLVKKQLLNQKELKKQLEAIKIESEASSNQVKELTSKIANFEGKHDGTSMLLVELGDYKNSSVIMKKELQEYKEKLAEKEALIEELSQHIATLQEEKAETNEQLHQKSVESTELKKSIDEKSNLIAENSKEISSLLAQLNDSRQQMQQEINFLNESLLTNSVELKAEQRSNSARCAEVKRLKCENDTLEVRMKSIEEEFKNYKERAEFVFKSSKVSDAPTSVHPSPTSQTIVNTDANNVIFNGEIDQLFELLKQRNVLISQLRTKCSFLEEEVKNSQEYSKTLLEELNALHDSISQIRRQSKSECQRIVGECEQKFKKEEMLRITLENELKLINEREIIAIKNVKDLKGECERLESELEEAKRKILLFDEKKHTPTSNSPPPLQHSIQKQQRKTSSAQKKNINQQQKQIPRPLSLSTKIPTDLSQNQRSSFEDEFINRNAVDEDNTTMNSESLADSLDDLQSMLREAEIEPNSEITSFNVAEMPSDAMSLSGGLQRIYYSHEEYNEIIQQLNSCRELLSESEEINVRLTEQNNLLKEEIRRLERNQHRAKQLENEVCSEYFKNIVLKFLTPPRVFDERAQLLPVLQTILRLDEREMEMVRTNIAAQSFSTSQGTVENQKGEGSSFTGWFGWN
;
A
#
# COMPACT_ATOMS: atom_id res chain seq x y z
N MET A 1 19.46 -50.05 11.41
CA MET A 1 19.40 -50.92 12.62
C MET A 1 18.01 -51.50 12.67
N LEU A 2 17.87 -52.77 13.10
CA LEU A 2 16.63 -53.57 13.10
C LEU A 2 16.15 -53.86 11.64
N SER A 3 15.93 -55.10 11.16
CA SER A 3 15.26 -56.32 11.67
C SER A 3 13.73 -56.22 11.67
N GLY A 4 12.97 -57.16 11.12
CA GLY A 4 13.33 -58.43 10.45
C GLY A 4 12.08 -59.17 9.96
N GLU A 5 12.19 -60.47 9.69
CA GLU A 5 11.12 -61.42 9.26
C GLU A 5 10.61 -61.14 7.81
N ASN A 6 10.73 -62.02 6.80
CA ASN A 6 10.58 -63.48 6.62
C ASN A 6 9.12 -63.97 6.53
N GLU A 7 8.73 -64.40 5.33
CA GLU A 7 8.15 -65.74 5.10
C GLU A 7 8.36 -66.19 3.64
N ASP A 8 8.57 -67.49 3.43
CA ASP A 8 8.87 -68.11 2.12
C ASP A 8 7.60 -68.75 1.51
N PHE A 9 7.51 -68.84 0.17
CA PHE A 9 7.20 -70.12 -0.54
C PHE A 9 7.38 -70.07 -2.08
N ASP A 10 8.62 -70.34 -2.50
CA ASP A 10 9.13 -71.24 -3.56
C ASP A 10 8.29 -71.72 -4.80
N LEU A 11 9.03 -72.25 -5.80
CA LEU A 11 8.65 -73.05 -7.00
C LEU A 11 8.18 -72.28 -8.27
N THR A 12 9.02 -72.02 -9.29
CA THR A 12 9.51 -72.91 -10.40
C THR A 12 8.44 -73.36 -11.41
N THR A 13 8.62 -73.46 -12.74
CA THR A 13 9.73 -73.28 -13.73
C THR A 13 9.05 -73.17 -15.13
N ASN A 14 9.40 -72.31 -16.09
CA ASN A 14 10.63 -72.12 -16.89
C ASN A 14 10.90 -73.18 -18.00
N ALA A 15 11.12 -72.68 -19.23
CA ALA A 15 11.84 -73.28 -20.39
C ALA A 15 11.31 -74.48 -21.24
N SER A 16 10.83 -74.15 -22.45
CA SER A 16 11.41 -74.51 -23.77
C SER A 16 11.41 -75.92 -24.42
N SER A 17 11.15 -75.88 -25.74
CA SER A 17 11.77 -76.63 -26.87
C SER A 17 11.51 -78.13 -27.16
N THR A 18 10.86 -78.36 -28.32
CA THR A 18 11.35 -79.13 -29.51
C THR A 18 11.93 -80.56 -29.38
N LEU A 19 11.30 -81.56 -30.04
CA LEU A 19 11.99 -82.56 -30.92
C LEU A 19 11.01 -83.46 -31.72
N GLN A 20 11.56 -84.43 -32.51
CA GLN A 20 10.86 -85.25 -33.53
C GLN A 20 10.88 -86.78 -33.26
N ASN A 21 10.10 -87.53 -34.06
CA ASN A 21 10.33 -88.90 -34.58
C ASN A 21 9.82 -90.20 -33.86
N ASN A 22 9.05 -90.98 -34.65
CA ASN A 22 9.09 -92.45 -34.91
C ASN A 22 8.81 -93.55 -33.84
N SER A 23 7.75 -94.35 -34.08
CA SER A 23 7.60 -95.83 -33.94
C SER A 23 6.14 -96.23 -34.30
N LYS A 24 5.73 -97.31 -35.00
CA LYS A 24 6.30 -98.53 -35.66
C LYS A 24 6.58 -99.79 -34.81
N ASN A 25 5.59 -100.69 -34.71
CA ASN A 25 5.65 -102.18 -34.79
C ASN A 25 4.20 -102.76 -34.67
N GLU A 26 3.71 -103.66 -35.54
CA GLU A 26 3.91 -105.13 -35.70
C GLU A 26 3.15 -106.04 -34.71
N ASN A 27 2.30 -106.95 -35.22
CA ASN A 27 2.05 -108.31 -34.69
C ASN A 27 1.21 -109.19 -35.66
N GLU A 28 1.34 -110.53 -35.56
CA GLU A 28 0.73 -111.55 -36.45
C GLU A 28 -0.22 -112.51 -35.70
N THR A 29 -0.98 -113.39 -36.40
CA THR A 29 -0.85 -114.88 -36.26
C THR A 29 -1.87 -115.76 -37.05
N LYS A 30 -1.39 -116.91 -37.57
CA LYS A 30 -2.03 -118.26 -37.74
C LYS A 30 -3.23 -118.42 -38.74
N GLN A 31 -3.18 -119.26 -39.80
CA GLN A 31 -3.10 -120.75 -39.96
C GLN A 31 -4.47 -121.49 -39.88
N PRO A 32 -4.64 -122.74 -40.41
CA PRO A 32 -3.73 -123.67 -41.14
C PRO A 32 -4.18 -123.95 -42.62
N GLN A 33 -3.34 -124.45 -43.55
CA GLN A 33 -2.98 -125.87 -43.85
C GLN A 33 -4.15 -126.89 -43.93
N GLN A 34 -4.19 -127.88 -44.84
CA GLN A 34 -3.22 -128.34 -45.87
C GLN A 34 -3.97 -128.74 -47.18
N SER A 35 -3.64 -129.66 -48.11
CA SER A 35 -2.67 -130.78 -48.26
C SER A 35 -2.27 -130.96 -49.76
N LYS A 36 -1.69 -132.12 -50.18
CA LYS A 36 -1.28 -132.42 -51.58
C LYS A 36 -1.27 -133.94 -51.91
N GLN A 37 -1.34 -134.23 -53.22
CA GLN A 37 -0.81 -135.41 -53.96
C GLN A 37 -1.19 -136.85 -53.54
N SER A 38 -1.73 -137.63 -54.50
CA SER A 38 -1.25 -139.00 -54.81
C SER A 38 -1.94 -139.63 -56.03
N GLN A 39 -1.28 -139.62 -57.21
CA GLN A 39 -1.51 -140.62 -58.27
C GLN A 39 -0.20 -140.98 -58.97
N GLN A 40 0.35 -142.13 -58.60
CA GLN A 40 1.42 -142.85 -59.31
C GLN A 40 1.28 -144.35 -58.95
N ASN A 41 1.92 -145.22 -59.74
CA ASN A 41 2.03 -146.67 -59.51
C ASN A 41 0.74 -147.50 -59.69
N VAL A 42 0.34 -147.74 -60.96
CA VAL A 42 -0.39 -148.95 -61.36
C VAL A 42 0.44 -149.70 -62.40
N SER A 43 1.37 -150.54 -61.91
CA SER A 43 2.26 -151.36 -62.76
C SER A 43 2.77 -152.59 -62.01
N LYS A 44 1.86 -153.31 -61.33
CA LYS A 44 2.12 -154.61 -60.68
C LYS A 44 0.80 -155.34 -60.34
N LEU A 45 0.16 -155.93 -61.36
CA LEU A 45 -1.08 -156.71 -61.17
C LEU A 45 -1.30 -157.87 -62.17
N GLU A 46 -0.25 -158.30 -62.87
CA GLU A 46 -0.29 -159.43 -63.83
C GLU A 46 0.27 -160.75 -63.24
N SER A 47 0.32 -160.88 -61.90
CA SER A 47 0.89 -162.04 -61.20
C SER A 47 0.09 -162.48 -59.97
N LEU A 48 -1.23 -162.24 -59.95
CA LEU A 48 -2.12 -162.58 -58.83
C LEU A 48 -3.17 -163.62 -59.24
N SER A 49 -3.47 -164.53 -58.30
CA SER A 49 -4.30 -165.71 -58.57
C SER A 49 -5.80 -165.37 -58.67
N LYS A 50 -6.59 -166.25 -59.30
CA LYS A 50 -8.06 -166.12 -59.34
C LYS A 50 -8.69 -166.06 -57.94
N GLU A 51 -8.06 -166.69 -56.94
CA GLU A 51 -8.48 -166.67 -55.54
C GLU A 51 -8.48 -165.26 -54.94
N ASP A 52 -7.50 -164.44 -55.34
CA ASP A 52 -7.26 -163.11 -54.76
C ASP A 52 -8.08 -162.02 -55.44
N LEU A 53 -8.41 -162.17 -56.73
CA LEU A 53 -9.43 -161.34 -57.38
C LEU A 53 -10.79 -161.45 -56.67
N ILE A 54 -11.20 -162.66 -56.24
CA ILE A 54 -12.49 -162.87 -55.56
C ILE A 54 -12.51 -162.15 -54.19
N LYS A 55 -11.39 -162.15 -53.46
CA LYS A 55 -11.22 -161.38 -52.21
C LYS A 55 -11.28 -159.86 -52.48
N LEU A 56 -10.64 -159.39 -53.55
CA LEU A 56 -10.63 -157.98 -53.94
C LEU A 56 -12.03 -157.47 -54.33
N VAL A 57 -12.78 -158.24 -55.13
CA VAL A 57 -14.17 -157.89 -55.52
C VAL A 57 -15.10 -157.85 -54.31
N LYS A 58 -15.00 -158.82 -53.38
CA LYS A 58 -15.77 -158.77 -52.11
C LYS A 58 -15.45 -157.52 -51.29
N LYS A 59 -14.17 -157.09 -51.25
CA LYS A 59 -13.76 -155.86 -50.56
C LYS A 59 -14.29 -154.59 -51.24
N GLN A 60 -14.30 -154.54 -52.58
CA GLN A 60 -14.89 -153.43 -53.34
C GLN A 60 -16.41 -153.31 -53.13
N LEU A 61 -17.13 -154.43 -53.12
CA LEU A 61 -18.59 -154.45 -52.91
C LEU A 61 -18.97 -153.90 -51.52
N LEU A 62 -18.14 -154.17 -50.50
CA LEU A 62 -18.35 -153.69 -49.14
C LEU A 62 -18.10 -152.17 -49.04
N ASN A 63 -17.02 -151.66 -49.66
CA ASN A 63 -16.78 -150.22 -49.79
C ASN A 63 -17.92 -149.49 -50.53
N GLN A 64 -18.52 -150.08 -51.58
CA GLN A 64 -19.67 -149.47 -52.27
C GLN A 64 -20.91 -149.31 -51.39
N LYS A 65 -21.14 -150.20 -50.42
CA LYS A 65 -22.25 -150.06 -49.47
C LYS A 65 -22.01 -148.89 -48.50
N GLU A 66 -20.81 -148.74 -47.97
CA GLU A 66 -20.51 -147.65 -47.01
C GLU A 66 -20.54 -146.28 -47.70
N LEU A 67 -20.02 -146.17 -48.93
CA LEU A 67 -20.10 -144.94 -49.73
C LEU A 67 -21.55 -144.50 -50.01
N LYS A 68 -22.46 -145.43 -50.32
CA LYS A 68 -23.89 -145.09 -50.51
C LYS A 68 -24.54 -144.57 -49.23
N LYS A 69 -24.17 -145.11 -48.07
CA LYS A 69 -24.67 -144.69 -46.76
C LYS A 69 -24.18 -143.27 -46.39
N GLN A 70 -22.95 -142.93 -46.73
CA GLN A 70 -22.40 -141.58 -46.55
C GLN A 70 -23.10 -140.55 -47.47
N LEU A 71 -23.41 -140.94 -48.72
CA LEU A 71 -24.04 -140.05 -49.70
C LEU A 71 -25.46 -139.63 -49.30
N GLU A 72 -26.27 -140.55 -48.76
CA GLU A 72 -27.62 -140.21 -48.28
C GLU A 72 -27.60 -139.31 -47.02
N ALA A 73 -26.59 -139.44 -46.15
CA ALA A 73 -26.41 -138.57 -45.00
C ALA A 73 -26.12 -137.11 -45.41
N ILE A 74 -25.19 -136.91 -46.35
CA ILE A 74 -24.83 -135.58 -46.90
C ILE A 74 -26.05 -134.90 -47.55
N LYS A 75 -26.94 -135.68 -48.18
CA LYS A 75 -28.16 -135.15 -48.79
C LYS A 75 -29.14 -134.59 -47.75
N ILE A 76 -29.32 -135.26 -46.62
CA ILE A 76 -30.17 -134.79 -45.52
C ILE A 76 -29.61 -133.49 -44.91
N GLU A 77 -28.28 -133.41 -44.73
CA GLU A 77 -27.58 -132.22 -44.23
C GLU A 77 -27.68 -131.02 -45.21
N SER A 78 -27.66 -131.29 -46.51
CA SER A 78 -27.89 -130.29 -47.57
C SER A 78 -29.33 -129.75 -47.56
N GLU A 79 -30.33 -130.61 -47.39
CA GLU A 79 -31.74 -130.20 -47.29
C GLU A 79 -32.02 -129.37 -46.02
N ALA A 80 -31.41 -129.74 -44.89
CA ALA A 80 -31.46 -128.94 -43.66
C ALA A 80 -30.85 -127.54 -43.86
N SER A 81 -29.65 -127.47 -44.47
CA SER A 81 -28.96 -126.21 -44.80
C SER A 81 -29.79 -125.34 -45.75
N SER A 82 -30.42 -125.93 -46.77
CA SER A 82 -31.30 -125.23 -47.73
C SER A 82 -32.49 -124.55 -47.04
N ASN A 83 -33.06 -125.20 -46.03
CA ASN A 83 -34.20 -124.64 -45.29
C ASN A 83 -33.77 -123.51 -44.34
N GLN A 84 -32.59 -123.63 -43.70
CA GLN A 84 -32.03 -122.55 -42.87
C GLN A 84 -31.75 -121.27 -43.69
N VAL A 85 -31.28 -121.41 -44.94
CA VAL A 85 -31.10 -120.27 -45.85
C VAL A 85 -32.44 -119.58 -46.16
N LYS A 86 -33.51 -120.33 -46.44
CA LYS A 86 -34.85 -119.76 -46.70
C LYS A 86 -35.40 -119.00 -45.48
N GLU A 87 -35.16 -119.51 -44.27
CA GLU A 87 -35.53 -118.83 -43.03
C GLU A 87 -34.77 -117.49 -42.87
N LEU A 88 -33.48 -117.45 -43.20
CA LEU A 88 -32.70 -116.21 -43.19
C LEU A 88 -33.15 -115.22 -44.27
N THR A 89 -33.41 -115.65 -45.50
CA THR A 89 -33.93 -114.78 -46.57
C THR A 89 -35.29 -114.17 -46.22
N SER A 90 -36.19 -114.95 -45.62
CA SER A 90 -37.50 -114.44 -45.17
C SER A 90 -37.40 -113.50 -43.94
N LYS A 91 -36.38 -113.64 -43.09
CA LYS A 91 -36.06 -112.64 -42.05
C LYS A 91 -35.54 -111.34 -42.65
N ILE A 92 -34.67 -111.39 -43.66
CA ILE A 92 -34.13 -110.20 -44.35
C ILE A 92 -35.26 -109.38 -44.99
N ALA A 93 -36.17 -110.01 -45.73
CA ALA A 93 -37.33 -109.34 -46.34
C ALA A 93 -38.23 -108.62 -45.28
N ASN A 94 -38.36 -109.20 -44.08
CA ASN A 94 -39.09 -108.59 -42.96
C ASN A 94 -38.36 -107.41 -42.28
N PHE A 95 -37.07 -107.18 -42.56
CA PHE A 95 -36.36 -105.96 -42.16
C PHE A 95 -36.43 -104.87 -43.23
N GLU A 96 -36.35 -105.21 -44.51
CA GLU A 96 -36.50 -104.27 -45.62
C GLU A 96 -37.88 -103.58 -45.60
N GLY A 97 -38.94 -104.31 -45.20
CA GLY A 97 -40.29 -103.78 -45.00
C GLY A 97 -40.49 -102.83 -43.80
N LYS A 98 -39.45 -102.45 -43.04
CA LYS A 98 -39.54 -101.53 -41.89
C LYS A 98 -38.90 -100.15 -42.13
N HIS A 99 -38.71 -99.78 -43.39
CA HIS A 99 -37.89 -98.63 -43.76
C HIS A 99 -38.43 -97.25 -43.36
N ASP A 100 -39.72 -97.14 -43.01
CA ASP A 100 -40.35 -95.87 -42.58
C ASP A 100 -39.84 -95.37 -41.22
N GLY A 101 -39.49 -96.27 -40.30
CA GLY A 101 -38.92 -95.89 -39.00
C GLY A 101 -37.57 -95.19 -39.14
N THR A 102 -36.78 -95.59 -40.15
CA THR A 102 -35.51 -94.93 -40.52
C THR A 102 -35.74 -93.51 -41.04
N SER A 103 -36.88 -93.25 -41.69
CA SER A 103 -37.26 -91.91 -42.17
C SER A 103 -37.56 -90.96 -41.01
N MET A 104 -38.33 -91.42 -40.01
CA MET A 104 -38.66 -90.61 -38.82
C MET A 104 -37.39 -90.26 -38.00
N LEU A 105 -36.50 -91.22 -37.78
CA LEU A 105 -35.21 -90.98 -37.12
C LEU A 105 -34.30 -90.02 -37.90
N LEU A 106 -34.38 -89.99 -39.23
CA LEU A 106 -33.65 -89.02 -40.06
C LEU A 106 -34.21 -87.59 -39.93
N VAL A 107 -35.53 -87.43 -39.76
CA VAL A 107 -36.15 -86.14 -39.46
C VAL A 107 -35.75 -85.66 -38.06
N GLU A 108 -35.84 -86.51 -37.04
CA GLU A 108 -35.40 -86.17 -35.67
C GLU A 108 -33.91 -85.81 -35.62
N LEU A 109 -33.03 -86.56 -36.31
CA LEU A 109 -31.61 -86.20 -36.46
C LEU A 109 -31.41 -84.87 -37.20
N GLY A 110 -32.30 -84.53 -38.14
CA GLY A 110 -32.36 -83.21 -38.78
C GLY A 110 -32.68 -82.11 -37.78
N ASP A 111 -33.70 -82.29 -36.95
CA ASP A 111 -34.13 -81.30 -35.95
C ASP A 111 -33.14 -81.16 -34.79
N TYR A 112 -32.54 -82.25 -34.30
CA TYR A 112 -31.43 -82.17 -33.35
C TYR A 112 -30.20 -81.48 -33.94
N LYS A 113 -29.92 -81.67 -35.24
CA LYS A 113 -28.84 -80.96 -35.94
C LYS A 113 -29.15 -79.47 -36.11
N ASN A 114 -30.39 -79.11 -36.45
CA ASN A 114 -30.86 -77.72 -36.53
C ASN A 114 -30.80 -77.04 -35.15
N SER A 115 -31.29 -77.71 -34.11
CA SER A 115 -31.18 -77.27 -32.71
C SER A 115 -29.72 -77.08 -32.28
N SER A 116 -28.81 -78.00 -32.64
CA SER A 116 -27.37 -77.85 -32.40
C SER A 116 -26.76 -76.64 -33.12
N VAL A 117 -27.26 -76.27 -34.31
CA VAL A 117 -26.83 -75.06 -35.03
C VAL A 117 -27.39 -73.80 -34.37
N ILE A 118 -28.66 -73.80 -33.94
CA ILE A 118 -29.29 -72.70 -33.20
C ILE A 118 -28.55 -72.44 -31.88
N MET A 119 -28.37 -73.47 -31.04
CA MET A 119 -27.64 -73.35 -29.77
C MET A 119 -26.18 -72.90 -29.96
N LYS A 120 -25.51 -73.29 -31.06
CA LYS A 120 -24.16 -72.79 -31.38
C LYS A 120 -24.17 -71.32 -31.78
N LYS A 121 -25.19 -70.85 -32.49
CA LYS A 121 -25.36 -69.43 -32.83
C LYS A 121 -25.66 -68.60 -31.58
N GLU A 122 -26.59 -69.05 -30.74
CA GLU A 122 -26.91 -68.41 -29.45
C GLU A 122 -25.68 -68.35 -28.54
N LEU A 123 -24.93 -69.46 -28.40
CA LEU A 123 -23.71 -69.52 -27.59
C LEU A 123 -22.58 -68.63 -28.16
N GLN A 124 -22.56 -68.38 -29.47
CA GLN A 124 -21.66 -67.40 -30.08
C GLN A 124 -22.12 -65.96 -29.77
N GLU A 125 -23.41 -65.65 -29.91
CA GLU A 125 -23.99 -64.35 -29.59
C GLU A 125 -23.83 -64.00 -28.10
N TYR A 126 -23.96 -64.98 -27.19
CA TYR A 126 -23.67 -64.80 -25.77
C TYR A 126 -22.18 -64.58 -25.47
N LYS A 127 -21.26 -65.14 -26.26
CA LYS A 127 -19.82 -64.85 -26.15
C LYS A 127 -19.47 -63.45 -26.63
N GLU A 128 -20.07 -63.02 -27.73
CA GLU A 128 -19.91 -61.67 -28.26
C GLU A 128 -20.42 -60.63 -27.24
N LYS A 129 -21.63 -60.84 -26.69
CA LYS A 129 -22.19 -60.03 -25.60
C LYS A 129 -21.43 -60.11 -24.27
N LEU A 130 -20.66 -61.17 -24.03
CA LEU A 130 -19.76 -61.27 -22.88
C LEU A 130 -18.50 -60.43 -23.12
N ALA A 131 -17.86 -60.58 -24.29
CA ALA A 131 -16.67 -59.81 -24.66
C ALA A 131 -16.95 -58.28 -24.75
N GLU A 132 -18.14 -57.88 -25.21
CA GLU A 132 -18.60 -56.48 -25.17
C GLU A 132 -18.66 -55.94 -23.73
N LYS A 133 -19.12 -56.76 -22.77
CA LYS A 133 -19.18 -56.38 -21.35
C LYS A 133 -17.81 -56.41 -20.68
N GLU A 134 -16.96 -57.36 -21.02
CA GLU A 134 -15.57 -57.42 -20.55
C GLU A 134 -14.79 -56.18 -21.01
N ALA A 135 -14.95 -55.77 -22.28
CA ALA A 135 -14.37 -54.53 -22.81
C ALA A 135 -14.90 -53.28 -22.10
N LEU A 136 -16.21 -53.19 -21.82
CA LEU A 136 -16.79 -52.07 -21.07
C LEU A 136 -16.32 -52.03 -19.60
N ILE A 137 -16.12 -53.19 -18.96
CA ILE A 137 -15.57 -53.29 -17.61
C ILE A 137 -14.11 -52.81 -17.58
N GLU A 138 -13.32 -53.15 -18.60
CA GLU A 138 -11.94 -52.67 -18.75
C GLU A 138 -11.88 -51.15 -18.98
N GLU A 139 -12.73 -50.60 -19.87
CA GLU A 139 -12.84 -49.15 -20.10
C GLU A 139 -13.25 -48.38 -18.83
N LEU A 140 -14.26 -48.87 -18.10
CA LEU A 140 -14.68 -48.29 -16.83
C LEU A 140 -13.59 -48.41 -15.75
N SER A 141 -12.82 -49.49 -15.73
CA SER A 141 -11.71 -49.68 -14.79
C SER A 141 -10.57 -48.69 -15.07
N GLN A 142 -10.24 -48.45 -16.34
CA GLN A 142 -9.27 -47.45 -16.76
C GLN A 142 -9.76 -46.02 -16.42
N HIS A 143 -11.03 -45.72 -16.62
CA HIS A 143 -11.59 -44.41 -16.25
C HIS A 143 -11.63 -44.18 -14.72
N ILE A 144 -11.92 -45.24 -13.93
CA ILE A 144 -11.80 -45.18 -12.47
C ILE A 144 -10.34 -44.91 -12.05
N ALA A 145 -9.35 -45.48 -12.75
CA ALA A 145 -7.94 -45.21 -12.47
C ALA A 145 -7.56 -43.75 -12.77
N THR A 146 -7.96 -43.19 -13.91
CA THR A 146 -7.68 -41.77 -14.22
C THR A 146 -8.34 -40.82 -13.22
N LEU A 147 -9.59 -41.10 -12.81
CA LEU A 147 -10.27 -40.30 -11.77
C LEU A 147 -9.62 -40.42 -10.39
N GLN A 148 -8.91 -41.52 -10.09
CA GLN A 148 -8.12 -41.65 -8.86
C GLN A 148 -6.81 -40.86 -8.94
N GLU A 149 -6.18 -40.77 -10.11
CA GLU A 149 -4.99 -39.96 -10.35
C GLU A 149 -5.30 -38.45 -10.30
N GLU A 150 -6.35 -37.99 -10.98
CA GLU A 150 -6.87 -36.61 -10.90
C GLU A 150 -7.26 -36.23 -9.45
N LYS A 151 -7.87 -37.18 -8.71
CA LYS A 151 -8.17 -37.00 -7.29
C LYS A 151 -6.89 -36.91 -6.43
N ALA A 152 -5.82 -37.62 -6.77
CA ALA A 152 -4.55 -37.51 -6.05
C ALA A 152 -3.92 -36.13 -6.28
N GLU A 153 -3.81 -35.69 -7.54
CA GLU A 153 -3.22 -34.41 -7.91
C GLU A 153 -3.99 -33.23 -7.29
N THR A 154 -5.32 -33.23 -7.36
CA THR A 154 -6.15 -32.17 -6.75
C THR A 154 -6.03 -32.11 -5.22
N ASN A 155 -5.79 -33.23 -4.55
CA ASN A 155 -5.49 -33.24 -3.10
C ASN A 155 -4.07 -32.74 -2.79
N GLU A 156 -3.07 -33.02 -3.63
CA GLU A 156 -1.73 -32.46 -3.48
C GLU A 156 -1.73 -30.94 -3.70
N GLN A 157 -2.40 -30.45 -4.75
CA GLN A 157 -2.61 -29.02 -4.99
C GLN A 157 -3.33 -28.34 -3.81
N LEU A 158 -4.38 -28.96 -3.26
CA LEU A 158 -5.10 -28.46 -2.08
C LEU A 158 -4.19 -28.41 -0.84
N HIS A 159 -3.35 -29.43 -0.62
CA HIS A 159 -2.39 -29.45 0.47
C HIS A 159 -1.34 -28.33 0.33
N GLN A 160 -0.78 -28.15 -0.87
CA GLN A 160 0.14 -27.05 -1.15
C GLN A 160 -0.51 -25.67 -0.89
N LYS A 161 -1.74 -25.44 -1.34
CA LYS A 161 -2.46 -24.18 -1.08
C LYS A 161 -2.79 -23.97 0.39
N SER A 162 -3.01 -25.04 1.15
CA SER A 162 -3.14 -24.98 2.61
C SER A 162 -1.83 -24.53 3.28
N VAL A 163 -0.69 -25.09 2.87
CA VAL A 163 0.64 -24.68 3.37
C VAL A 163 0.93 -23.20 3.04
N GLU A 164 0.76 -22.80 1.77
CA GLU A 164 0.92 -21.39 1.34
C GLU A 164 0.04 -20.44 2.16
N SER A 165 -1.21 -20.84 2.48
CA SER A 165 -2.12 -20.06 3.33
C SER A 165 -1.59 -19.89 4.76
N THR A 166 -1.00 -20.95 5.35
CA THR A 166 -0.40 -20.86 6.69
C THR A 166 0.87 -19.99 6.73
N GLU A 167 1.71 -20.03 5.69
CA GLU A 167 2.88 -19.16 5.58
C GLU A 167 2.49 -17.69 5.40
N LEU A 168 1.51 -17.40 4.55
CA LEU A 168 0.96 -16.05 4.37
C LEU A 168 0.35 -15.53 5.67
N LYS A 169 -0.38 -16.36 6.43
CA LYS A 169 -0.96 -15.96 7.70
C LYS A 169 0.11 -15.61 8.74
N LYS A 170 1.17 -16.43 8.86
CA LYS A 170 2.33 -16.13 9.72
C LYS A 170 3.00 -14.80 9.34
N SER A 171 3.13 -14.50 8.05
CA SER A 171 3.68 -13.22 7.57
C SER A 171 2.76 -12.02 7.85
N ILE A 172 1.43 -12.22 7.86
CA ILE A 172 0.46 -11.21 8.29
C ILE A 172 0.63 -10.95 9.80
N ASP A 173 0.66 -12.00 10.63
CA ASP A 173 0.81 -11.88 12.07
C ASP A 173 2.14 -11.17 12.46
N GLU A 174 3.24 -11.49 11.77
CA GLU A 174 4.53 -10.80 11.91
C GLU A 174 4.45 -9.29 11.58
N LYS A 175 3.77 -8.94 10.49
CA LYS A 175 3.56 -7.53 10.10
C LYS A 175 2.62 -6.79 11.06
N SER A 176 1.57 -7.44 11.54
CA SER A 176 0.66 -6.88 12.55
C SER A 176 1.38 -6.57 13.87
N ASN A 177 2.31 -7.43 14.29
CA ASN A 177 3.16 -7.16 15.45
C ASN A 177 4.07 -5.95 15.24
N LEU A 178 4.72 -5.84 14.07
CA LEU A 178 5.57 -4.68 13.73
C LEU A 178 4.76 -3.37 13.66
N ILE A 179 3.55 -3.39 13.11
CA ILE A 179 2.63 -2.24 13.11
C ILE A 179 2.26 -1.83 14.55
N ALA A 180 2.02 -2.80 15.44
CA ALA A 180 1.72 -2.54 16.84
C ALA A 180 2.93 -2.02 17.64
N GLU A 181 4.17 -2.37 17.25
CA GLU A 181 5.40 -1.83 17.83
C GLU A 181 5.64 -0.39 17.37
N ASN A 182 5.60 -0.12 16.06
CA ASN A 182 5.72 1.22 15.49
C ASN A 182 4.65 2.18 16.05
N SER A 183 3.42 1.68 16.29
CA SER A 183 2.34 2.47 16.89
C SER A 183 2.65 2.90 18.34
N LYS A 184 3.37 2.09 19.11
CA LYS A 184 3.84 2.44 20.46
C LYS A 184 4.99 3.45 20.41
N GLU A 185 5.91 3.30 19.46
CA GLU A 185 6.99 4.28 19.26
C GLU A 185 6.43 5.65 18.88
N ILE A 186 5.52 5.72 17.90
CA ILE A 186 4.81 6.95 17.51
C ILE A 186 4.09 7.57 18.73
N SER A 187 3.42 6.76 19.55
CA SER A 187 2.75 7.24 20.77
C SER A 187 3.74 7.82 21.80
N SER A 188 4.92 7.20 21.96
CA SER A 188 6.00 7.67 22.83
C SER A 188 6.60 8.99 22.34
N LEU A 189 6.88 9.09 21.04
CA LEU A 189 7.41 10.30 20.41
C LEU A 189 6.41 11.47 20.47
N LEU A 190 5.10 11.19 20.30
CA LEU A 190 4.04 12.19 20.47
C LEU A 190 3.89 12.67 21.92
N ALA A 191 4.15 11.81 22.92
CA ALA A 191 4.19 12.24 24.31
C ALA A 191 5.38 13.19 24.55
N GLN A 192 6.61 12.78 24.16
CA GLN A 192 7.82 13.59 24.29
C GLN A 192 7.71 14.96 23.58
N LEU A 193 7.08 14.99 22.39
CA LEU A 193 6.82 16.23 21.65
C LEU A 193 5.83 17.15 22.37
N ASN A 194 4.80 16.60 23.02
CA ASN A 194 3.87 17.39 23.83
C ASN A 194 4.52 17.93 25.10
N ASP A 195 5.33 17.12 25.80
CA ASP A 195 6.07 17.55 26.99
C ASP A 195 7.04 18.70 26.65
N SER A 196 7.80 18.56 25.55
CA SER A 196 8.68 19.62 25.04
C SER A 196 7.91 20.88 24.64
N ARG A 197 6.75 20.75 23.99
CA ARG A 197 5.87 21.88 23.68
C ARG A 197 5.35 22.57 24.94
N GLN A 198 5.01 21.82 25.99
CA GLN A 198 4.56 22.36 27.26
C GLN A 198 5.69 23.12 27.98
N GLN A 199 6.92 22.60 27.95
CA GLN A 199 8.10 23.30 28.48
C GLN A 199 8.35 24.62 27.75
N MET A 200 8.35 24.63 26.41
CA MET A 200 8.50 25.86 25.63
C MET A 200 7.37 26.87 25.91
N GLN A 201 6.13 26.41 26.11
CA GLN A 201 5.03 27.30 26.47
C GLN A 201 5.18 27.89 27.87
N GLN A 202 5.72 27.13 28.83
CA GLN A 202 6.04 27.63 30.18
C GLN A 202 7.16 28.68 30.14
N GLU A 203 8.20 28.45 29.33
CA GLU A 203 9.30 29.41 29.13
C GLU A 203 8.81 30.70 28.44
N ILE A 204 7.98 30.60 27.40
CA ILE A 204 7.33 31.75 26.75
C ILE A 204 6.50 32.56 27.76
N ASN A 205 5.71 31.89 28.60
CA ASN A 205 4.89 32.55 29.62
C ASN A 205 5.75 33.29 30.65
N PHE A 206 6.82 32.66 31.13
CA PHE A 206 7.78 33.26 32.07
C PHE A 206 8.52 34.46 31.47
N LEU A 207 8.96 34.37 30.21
CA LEU A 207 9.60 35.48 29.50
C LEU A 207 8.64 36.65 29.29
N ASN A 208 7.35 36.39 29.02
CA ASN A 208 6.32 37.43 28.91
C ASN A 208 6.04 38.12 30.25
N GLU A 209 5.98 37.37 31.36
CA GLU A 209 5.80 37.92 32.71
C GLU A 209 7.01 38.79 33.14
N SER A 210 8.23 38.32 32.84
CA SER A 210 9.46 39.09 33.02
C SER A 210 9.48 40.37 32.17
N LEU A 211 9.13 40.28 30.88
CA LEU A 211 9.07 41.44 29.98
C LEU A 211 8.01 42.46 30.42
N LEU A 212 6.85 42.01 30.90
CA LEU A 212 5.81 42.87 31.46
C LEU A 212 6.31 43.61 32.70
N THR A 213 7.00 42.90 33.61
CA THR A 213 7.61 43.48 34.83
C THR A 213 8.63 44.56 34.47
N ASN A 214 9.58 44.24 33.58
CA ASN A 214 10.58 45.18 33.07
C ASN A 214 9.93 46.40 32.37
N SER A 215 8.80 46.23 31.67
CA SER A 215 8.05 47.33 31.06
C SER A 215 7.43 48.27 32.10
N VAL A 216 6.94 47.73 33.23
CA VAL A 216 6.40 48.53 34.34
C VAL A 216 7.51 49.29 35.06
N GLU A 217 8.65 48.65 35.33
CA GLU A 217 9.81 49.30 35.94
C GLU A 217 10.38 50.42 35.06
N LEU A 218 10.55 50.18 33.75
CA LEU A 218 10.98 51.20 32.80
C LEU A 218 10.04 52.41 32.77
N LYS A 219 8.71 52.18 32.82
CA LYS A 219 7.70 53.26 32.90
C LYS A 219 7.74 53.99 34.24
N ALA A 220 8.09 53.31 35.34
CA ALA A 220 8.29 53.96 36.63
C ALA A 220 9.53 54.85 36.63
N GLU A 221 10.66 54.38 36.11
CA GLU A 221 11.89 55.18 36.05
C GLU A 221 11.80 56.32 35.02
N GLN A 222 11.08 56.14 33.92
CA GLN A 222 10.78 57.24 32.99
C GLN A 222 9.99 58.37 33.67
N ARG A 223 9.05 58.05 34.58
CA ARG A 223 8.33 59.04 35.40
C ARG A 223 9.23 59.69 36.44
N SER A 224 10.07 58.91 37.13
CA SER A 224 11.10 59.37 38.07
C SER A 224 12.03 60.40 37.41
N ASN A 225 12.61 60.05 36.26
CA ASN A 225 13.50 60.92 35.49
C ASN A 225 12.78 62.17 34.96
N SER A 226 11.52 62.06 34.52
CA SER A 226 10.71 63.23 34.12
C SER A 226 10.52 64.21 35.28
N ALA A 227 10.23 63.72 36.50
CA ALA A 227 10.13 64.55 37.69
C ALA A 227 11.48 65.19 38.08
N ARG A 228 12.59 64.44 38.00
CA ARG A 228 13.95 64.99 38.20
C ARG A 228 14.29 66.08 37.19
N CYS A 229 13.93 65.91 35.91
CA CYS A 229 14.08 66.93 34.88
C CYS A 229 13.23 68.19 35.15
N ALA A 230 12.03 68.05 35.72
CA ALA A 230 11.20 69.19 36.12
C ALA A 230 11.82 69.95 37.31
N GLU A 231 12.35 69.24 38.30
CA GLU A 231 13.00 69.86 39.46
C GLU A 231 14.33 70.55 39.09
N VAL A 232 15.14 69.98 38.20
CA VAL A 232 16.34 70.64 37.66
C VAL A 232 15.98 71.93 36.91
N LYS A 233 14.88 71.96 36.16
CA LYS A 233 14.37 73.20 35.54
C LYS A 233 13.93 74.23 36.59
N ARG A 234 13.22 73.79 37.64
CA ARG A 234 12.78 74.65 38.76
C ARG A 234 13.96 75.29 39.47
N LEU A 235 14.95 74.48 39.87
CA LEU A 235 16.19 74.93 40.52
C LEU A 235 17.00 75.87 39.64
N LYS A 236 17.05 75.63 38.32
CA LYS A 236 17.70 76.56 37.39
C LYS A 236 17.02 77.93 37.38
N CYS A 237 15.69 77.99 37.22
CA CYS A 237 14.97 79.26 37.24
C CYS A 237 15.09 80.00 38.59
N GLU A 238 15.17 79.26 39.70
CA GLU A 238 15.45 79.82 41.03
C GLU A 238 16.87 80.42 41.08
N ASN A 239 17.88 79.71 40.58
CA ASN A 239 19.26 80.21 40.49
C ASN A 239 19.39 81.44 39.59
N ASP A 240 18.78 81.42 38.40
CA ASP A 240 18.76 82.55 37.46
C ASP A 240 18.12 83.80 38.14
N THR A 241 17.06 83.60 38.93
CA THR A 241 16.42 84.66 39.73
C THR A 241 17.34 85.20 40.84
N LEU A 242 18.09 84.32 41.52
CA LEU A 242 19.08 84.71 42.53
C LEU A 242 20.26 85.47 41.90
N GLU A 243 20.70 85.11 40.69
CA GLU A 243 21.76 85.82 39.96
C GLU A 243 21.34 87.25 39.57
N VAL A 244 20.10 87.44 39.10
CA VAL A 244 19.53 88.78 38.85
C VAL A 244 19.48 89.60 40.15
N ARG A 245 19.06 88.99 41.26
CA ARG A 245 19.02 89.66 42.57
C ARG A 245 20.41 90.03 43.08
N MET A 246 21.41 89.17 42.88
CA MET A 246 22.82 89.47 43.22
C MET A 246 23.31 90.70 42.45
N LYS A 247 23.09 90.76 41.13
CA LYS A 247 23.49 91.91 40.30
C LYS A 247 22.81 93.21 40.74
N SER A 248 21.53 93.17 41.12
CA SER A 248 20.82 94.32 41.70
C SER A 248 21.49 94.81 43.00
N ILE A 249 21.88 93.90 43.89
CA ILE A 249 22.55 94.24 45.15
C ILE A 249 23.98 94.78 44.90
N GLU A 250 24.69 94.24 43.91
CA GLU A 250 26.00 94.76 43.48
C GLU A 250 25.90 96.18 42.91
N GLU A 251 24.87 96.47 42.12
CA GLU A 251 24.59 97.80 41.58
C GLU A 251 24.14 98.78 42.68
N GLU A 252 23.24 98.38 43.59
CA GLU A 252 22.88 99.17 44.78
C GLU A 252 24.12 99.49 45.63
N PHE A 253 25.00 98.52 45.85
CA PHE A 253 26.22 98.70 46.60
C PHE A 253 27.24 99.60 45.88
N LYS A 254 27.38 99.48 44.55
CA LYS A 254 28.19 100.40 43.73
C LYS A 254 27.66 101.83 43.83
N ASN A 255 26.36 102.03 43.69
CA ASN A 255 25.70 103.32 43.84
C ASN A 255 25.89 103.91 45.25
N TYR A 256 25.84 103.08 46.31
CA TYR A 256 26.16 103.50 47.67
C TYR A 256 27.63 103.94 47.81
N LYS A 257 28.58 103.16 47.26
CA LYS A 257 30.02 103.48 47.28
C LYS A 257 30.32 104.80 46.56
N GLU A 258 29.70 105.05 45.42
CA GLU A 258 29.86 106.30 44.66
C GLU A 258 29.31 107.52 45.44
N ARG A 259 28.16 107.39 46.11
CA ARG A 259 27.64 108.44 47.01
C ARG A 259 28.57 108.69 48.20
N ALA A 260 29.08 107.64 48.85
CA ALA A 260 30.02 107.77 49.96
C ALA A 260 31.34 108.44 49.53
N GLU A 261 31.88 108.07 48.37
CA GLU A 261 33.05 108.73 47.80
C GLU A 261 32.78 110.20 47.41
N PHE A 262 31.58 110.53 46.93
CA PHE A 262 31.20 111.92 46.63
C PHE A 262 31.15 112.76 47.92
N VAL A 263 30.50 112.26 48.98
CA VAL A 263 30.46 112.93 50.29
C VAL A 263 31.88 113.14 50.82
N PHE A 264 32.72 112.10 50.82
CA PHE A 264 34.10 112.17 51.30
C PHE A 264 35.01 113.07 50.44
N LYS A 265 34.71 113.26 49.16
CA LYS A 265 35.39 114.25 48.31
C LYS A 265 34.90 115.68 48.64
N SER A 266 33.59 115.86 48.85
CA SER A 266 33.00 117.17 49.15
C SER A 266 33.46 117.74 50.50
N SER A 267 33.60 116.91 51.54
CA SER A 267 34.14 117.30 52.85
C SER A 267 35.65 117.56 52.86
N LYS A 268 36.34 117.33 51.74
CA LYS A 268 37.80 117.52 51.60
C LYS A 268 38.16 118.74 50.74
N VAL A 269 37.17 119.46 50.22
CA VAL A 269 37.34 120.68 49.40
C VAL A 269 37.22 121.96 50.26
N SER A 270 36.80 121.85 51.52
CA SER A 270 36.75 122.97 52.48
C SER A 270 38.12 123.47 52.94
N ASP A 271 39.17 122.66 52.84
CA ASP A 271 40.45 122.89 53.52
C ASP A 271 41.63 123.08 52.54
N ALA A 272 41.59 124.15 51.74
CA ALA A 272 42.74 124.66 50.98
C ALA A 272 42.70 126.21 50.82
N PRO A 273 43.84 126.93 50.80
CA PRO A 273 43.84 128.35 51.18
C PRO A 273 44.31 129.34 50.10
N THR A 274 43.86 130.60 50.15
CA THR A 274 44.69 131.78 49.80
C THR A 274 44.11 133.10 50.34
N SER A 275 44.99 133.99 50.83
CA SER A 275 44.98 135.49 50.84
C SER A 275 43.61 136.23 50.87
N VAL A 276 43.35 137.21 51.75
CA VAL A 276 44.12 138.46 52.01
C VAL A 276 43.77 139.04 53.41
N HIS A 277 44.74 139.68 54.10
CA HIS A 277 44.57 140.47 55.35
C HIS A 277 44.00 141.89 55.07
N PRO A 278 43.37 142.64 56.03
CA PRO A 278 43.79 142.74 57.45
C PRO A 278 42.71 142.96 58.54
N SER A 279 43.05 142.61 59.79
CA SER A 279 42.52 143.20 61.06
C SER A 279 41.01 143.12 61.41
N PRO A 280 40.61 143.33 62.68
CA PRO A 280 41.26 142.90 63.93
C PRO A 280 40.26 142.30 64.96
N THR A 281 40.75 142.03 66.18
CA THR A 281 39.98 142.04 67.46
C THR A 281 39.13 140.81 67.83
N SER A 282 39.63 140.06 68.83
CA SER A 282 38.86 139.30 69.85
C SER A 282 38.03 138.08 69.39
N GLN A 283 37.61 137.13 70.25
CA GLN A 283 38.06 136.63 71.58
C GLN A 283 37.27 135.32 71.84
N THR A 284 37.81 134.36 72.60
CA THR A 284 37.06 133.17 73.12
C THR A 284 36.53 132.21 72.01
N ILE A 285 36.04 130.97 72.23
CA ILE A 285 35.84 130.13 73.43
C ILE A 285 36.48 128.72 73.19
N VAL A 286 36.85 128.04 74.28
CA VAL A 286 37.19 126.60 74.31
C VAL A 286 36.03 125.71 73.83
N ASN A 287 36.29 124.73 72.96
CA ASN A 287 35.57 123.45 72.87
C ASN A 287 36.18 122.53 71.78
N THR A 288 37.08 121.61 72.16
CA THR A 288 37.73 120.65 71.25
C THR A 288 37.09 119.26 71.23
N ASP A 289 36.13 118.99 72.11
CA ASP A 289 35.71 117.62 72.42
C ASP A 289 34.59 117.09 71.51
N ALA A 290 33.86 117.96 70.81
CA ALA A 290 32.72 117.56 69.98
C ALA A 290 33.12 116.81 68.69
N ASN A 291 34.11 117.32 67.94
CA ASN A 291 34.47 116.76 66.64
C ASN A 291 35.13 115.37 66.75
N ASN A 292 35.78 115.09 67.88
CA ASN A 292 36.43 113.80 68.15
C ASN A 292 35.40 112.68 68.37
N VAL A 293 34.19 112.99 68.85
CA VAL A 293 33.10 112.02 69.03
C VAL A 293 32.52 111.60 67.68
N ILE A 294 32.36 112.54 66.74
CA ILE A 294 31.80 112.27 65.41
C ILE A 294 32.73 111.34 64.61
N PHE A 295 34.04 111.64 64.58
CA PHE A 295 35.00 110.87 63.81
C PHE A 295 35.16 109.43 64.31
N ASN A 296 35.11 109.21 65.63
CA ASN A 296 35.09 107.87 66.20
C ASN A 296 33.79 107.11 65.86
N GLY A 297 32.63 107.78 65.85
CA GLY A 297 31.36 107.18 65.47
C GLY A 297 31.29 106.69 64.01
N GLU A 298 32.02 107.33 63.09
CA GLU A 298 32.17 106.84 61.71
C GLU A 298 33.10 105.61 61.64
N ILE A 299 34.17 105.59 62.43
CA ILE A 299 35.09 104.44 62.54
C ILE A 299 34.37 103.21 63.10
N ASP A 300 33.54 103.37 64.14
CA ASP A 300 32.75 102.27 64.72
C ASP A 300 31.72 101.70 63.71
N GLN A 301 31.07 102.55 62.92
CA GLN A 301 30.17 102.11 61.83
C GLN A 301 30.92 101.34 60.75
N LEU A 302 32.12 101.79 60.35
CA LEU A 302 32.97 101.08 59.40
C LEU A 302 33.44 99.73 59.97
N PHE A 303 33.72 99.63 61.27
CA PHE A 303 34.07 98.38 61.95
C PHE A 303 32.90 97.39 61.96
N GLU A 304 31.68 97.83 62.25
CA GLU A 304 30.52 96.94 62.25
C GLU A 304 30.14 96.49 60.82
N LEU A 305 30.28 97.36 59.82
CA LEU A 305 30.14 96.97 58.40
C LEU A 305 31.22 95.97 57.96
N LEU A 306 32.47 96.12 58.42
CA LEU A 306 33.54 95.15 58.16
C LEU A 306 33.23 93.80 58.81
N LYS A 307 32.72 93.80 60.05
CA LYS A 307 32.29 92.63 60.80
C LYS A 307 31.12 91.90 60.12
N GLN A 308 30.12 92.64 59.64
CA GLN A 308 29.02 92.08 58.83
C GLN A 308 29.51 91.45 57.52
N ARG A 309 30.43 92.10 56.80
CA ARG A 309 31.06 91.52 55.60
C ARG A 309 31.85 90.24 55.90
N ASN A 310 32.59 90.21 57.00
CA ASN A 310 33.35 89.01 57.39
C ASN A 310 32.43 87.82 57.71
N VAL A 311 31.26 88.07 58.33
CA VAL A 311 30.21 87.04 58.52
C VAL A 311 29.67 86.57 57.17
N LEU A 312 29.35 87.47 56.23
CA LEU A 312 28.84 87.10 54.91
C LEU A 312 29.89 86.35 54.06
N ILE A 313 31.17 86.72 54.13
CA ILE A 313 32.28 85.98 53.52
C ILE A 313 32.40 84.57 54.12
N SER A 314 32.19 84.42 55.43
CA SER A 314 32.17 83.10 56.08
C SER A 314 30.99 82.25 55.59
N GLN A 315 29.80 82.84 55.44
CA GLN A 315 28.60 82.16 54.93
C GLN A 315 28.78 81.73 53.46
N LEU A 316 29.35 82.59 52.62
CA LEU A 316 29.66 82.25 51.23
C LEU A 316 30.69 81.11 51.15
N ARG A 317 31.75 81.13 51.98
CA ARG A 317 32.72 80.02 52.05
C ARG A 317 32.07 78.69 52.44
N THR A 318 31.17 78.68 53.42
CA THR A 318 30.41 77.45 53.76
C THR A 318 29.49 76.99 52.63
N LYS A 319 28.89 77.91 51.87
CA LYS A 319 28.06 77.55 50.70
C LYS A 319 28.90 76.99 49.55
N CYS A 320 30.08 77.57 49.27
CA CYS A 320 31.02 77.02 48.28
C CYS A 320 31.47 75.62 48.66
N SER A 321 31.89 75.40 49.93
CA SER A 321 32.30 74.07 50.40
C SER A 321 31.20 73.02 50.29
N PHE A 322 29.94 73.39 50.52
CA PHE A 322 28.80 72.49 50.33
C PHE A 322 28.58 72.14 48.85
N LEU A 323 28.65 73.14 47.96
CA LEU A 323 28.49 72.92 46.51
C LEU A 323 29.65 72.11 45.91
N GLU A 324 30.87 72.27 46.42
CA GLU A 324 32.03 71.45 46.06
C GLU A 324 31.83 69.97 46.45
N GLU A 325 31.26 69.71 47.64
CA GLU A 325 30.89 68.37 48.09
C GLU A 325 29.73 67.77 47.29
N GLU A 326 28.69 68.56 46.98
CA GLU A 326 27.56 68.14 46.15
C GLU A 326 28.00 67.79 44.72
N VAL A 327 28.87 68.60 44.11
CA VAL A 327 29.46 68.32 42.79
C VAL A 327 30.32 67.04 42.82
N LYS A 328 31.13 66.84 43.86
CA LYS A 328 31.93 65.62 44.04
C LYS A 328 31.05 64.37 44.17
N ASN A 329 30.00 64.43 44.98
CA ASN A 329 29.07 63.32 45.18
C ASN A 329 28.29 63.00 43.88
N SER A 330 27.93 64.03 43.10
CA SER A 330 27.33 63.87 41.77
C SER A 330 28.29 63.23 40.75
N GLN A 331 29.58 63.58 40.79
CA GLN A 331 30.62 62.95 39.97
C GLN A 331 30.84 61.48 40.35
N GLU A 332 30.86 61.15 41.64
CA GLU A 332 30.99 59.76 42.12
C GLU A 332 29.76 58.91 41.72
N TYR A 333 28.54 59.44 41.88
CA TYR A 333 27.32 58.77 41.39
C TYR A 333 27.33 58.54 39.88
N SER A 334 27.73 59.55 39.09
CA SER A 334 27.85 59.45 37.63
C SER A 334 28.89 58.39 37.20
N LYS A 335 29.99 58.28 37.95
CA LYS A 335 31.01 57.26 37.75
C LYS A 335 30.48 55.85 38.03
N THR A 336 29.74 55.64 39.13
CA THR A 336 29.10 54.34 39.43
C THR A 336 28.10 53.95 38.35
N LEU A 337 27.25 54.88 37.91
CA LEU A 337 26.27 54.62 36.84
C LEU A 337 26.95 54.26 35.50
N LEU A 338 28.12 54.84 35.20
CA LEU A 338 28.93 54.47 34.04
C LEU A 338 29.56 53.08 34.18
N GLU A 339 30.00 52.70 35.38
CA GLU A 339 30.53 51.37 35.68
C GLU A 339 29.44 50.29 35.56
N GLU A 340 28.21 50.57 36.03
CA GLU A 340 27.03 49.72 35.85
C GLU A 340 26.62 49.59 34.36
N LEU A 341 26.60 50.70 33.61
CA LEU A 341 26.27 50.71 32.18
C LEU A 341 27.27 49.88 31.36
N ASN A 342 28.56 49.94 31.70
CA ASN A 342 29.59 49.12 31.07
C ASN A 342 29.41 47.63 31.41
N ALA A 343 29.11 47.28 32.68
CA ALA A 343 28.84 45.89 33.08
C ALA A 343 27.61 45.30 32.36
N LEU A 344 26.55 46.11 32.16
CA LEU A 344 25.39 45.74 31.34
C LEU A 344 25.76 45.56 29.86
N HIS A 345 26.62 46.41 29.31
CA HIS A 345 27.11 46.28 27.92
C HIS A 345 27.92 44.98 27.70
N ASP A 346 28.78 44.62 28.66
CA ASP A 346 29.53 43.36 28.62
C ASP A 346 28.62 42.15 28.77
N SER A 347 27.62 42.20 29.66
CA SER A 347 26.60 41.15 29.82
C SER A 347 25.80 40.93 28.52
N ILE A 348 25.28 42.01 27.91
CA ILE A 348 24.59 41.97 26.62
C ILE A 348 25.51 41.41 25.52
N SER A 349 26.80 41.78 25.55
CA SER A 349 27.80 41.26 24.61
C SER A 349 28.09 39.76 24.82
N GLN A 350 28.06 39.27 26.05
CA GLN A 350 28.16 37.84 26.36
C GLN A 350 26.92 37.06 25.87
N ILE A 351 25.72 37.57 26.16
CA ILE A 351 24.45 36.96 25.70
C ILE A 351 24.41 36.89 24.16
N ARG A 352 24.83 37.96 23.46
CA ARG A 352 24.95 37.97 21.99
C ARG A 352 25.95 36.94 21.46
N ARG A 353 27.07 36.69 22.16
CA ARG A 353 28.03 35.62 21.80
C ARG A 353 27.41 34.24 21.99
N GLN A 354 26.74 33.99 23.12
CA GLN A 354 26.09 32.72 23.43
C GLN A 354 24.97 32.39 22.43
N SER A 355 24.08 33.34 22.17
CA SER A 355 23.03 33.24 21.14
C SER A 355 23.63 32.95 19.76
N LYS A 356 24.70 33.65 19.36
CA LYS A 356 25.38 33.38 18.08
C LYS A 356 25.94 31.96 17.99
N SER A 357 26.59 31.45 19.04
CA SER A 357 27.09 30.06 19.05
C SER A 357 25.96 29.03 19.03
N GLU A 358 24.82 29.32 19.66
CA GLU A 358 23.67 28.42 19.69
C GLU A 358 22.95 28.37 18.33
N CYS A 359 22.77 29.52 17.67
CA CYS A 359 22.30 29.56 16.29
C CYS A 359 23.24 28.79 15.34
N GLN A 360 24.56 28.88 15.54
CA GLN A 360 25.54 28.10 14.76
C GLN A 360 25.43 26.58 15.03
N ARG A 361 25.16 26.15 16.28
CA ARG A 361 24.88 24.75 16.62
C ARG A 361 23.62 24.25 15.91
N ILE A 362 22.52 24.99 16.00
CA ILE A 362 21.23 24.64 15.40
C ILE A 362 21.34 24.55 13.87
N VAL A 363 21.99 25.51 13.21
CA VAL A 363 22.25 25.46 11.76
C VAL A 363 23.06 24.22 11.38
N GLY A 364 24.12 23.89 12.13
CA GLY A 364 24.91 22.68 11.91
C GLY A 364 24.12 21.37 12.06
N GLU A 365 23.17 21.32 12.99
CA GLU A 365 22.27 20.17 13.19
C GLU A 365 21.21 20.07 12.08
N CYS A 366 20.68 21.20 11.60
CA CYS A 366 19.79 21.26 10.44
C CYS A 366 20.51 20.80 9.16
N GLU A 367 21.74 21.27 8.91
CA GLU A 367 22.57 20.77 7.80
C GLU A 367 22.80 19.26 7.87
N GLN A 368 23.06 18.71 9.06
CA GLN A 368 23.25 17.26 9.22
C GLN A 368 21.95 16.47 8.99
N LYS A 369 20.79 17.00 9.39
CA LYS A 369 19.48 16.39 9.07
C LYS A 369 19.23 16.41 7.56
N PHE A 370 19.40 17.56 6.91
CA PHE A 370 19.24 17.69 5.45
C PHE A 370 20.16 16.76 4.66
N LYS A 371 21.44 16.62 5.06
CA LYS A 371 22.39 15.68 4.44
C LYS A 371 21.99 14.21 4.62
N LYS A 372 21.33 13.84 5.73
CA LYS A 372 20.78 12.48 5.94
C LYS A 372 19.52 12.25 5.09
N GLU A 373 18.66 13.25 5.00
CA GLU A 373 17.42 13.20 4.22
C GLU A 373 17.70 13.08 2.72
N GLU A 374 18.64 13.87 2.18
CA GLU A 374 19.03 13.78 0.77
C GLU A 374 19.70 12.43 0.44
N MET A 375 20.51 11.87 1.36
CA MET A 375 21.04 10.51 1.22
C MET A 375 19.93 9.45 1.18
N LEU A 376 18.91 9.57 2.02
CA LEU A 376 17.74 8.67 2.03
C LEU A 376 16.91 8.82 0.75
N ARG A 377 16.72 10.05 0.27
CA ARG A 377 16.05 10.35 -1.00
C ARG A 377 16.78 9.74 -2.20
N ILE A 378 18.11 9.85 -2.26
CA ILE A 378 18.95 9.19 -3.28
C ILE A 378 18.82 7.66 -3.19
N THR A 379 18.78 7.08 -1.99
CA THR A 379 18.55 5.64 -1.80
C THR A 379 17.18 5.21 -2.35
N LEU A 380 16.10 5.92 -1.99
CA LEU A 380 14.75 5.64 -2.49
C LEU A 380 14.63 5.80 -4.01
N GLU A 381 15.28 6.80 -4.60
CA GLU A 381 15.29 6.99 -6.06
C GLU A 381 15.97 5.80 -6.78
N ASN A 382 17.03 5.24 -6.18
CA ASN A 382 17.71 4.06 -6.71
C ASN A 382 16.87 2.77 -6.53
N GLU A 383 16.15 2.63 -5.42
CA GLU A 383 15.19 1.52 -5.24
C GLU A 383 14.03 1.60 -6.23
N LEU A 384 13.48 2.79 -6.48
CA LEU A 384 12.44 3.01 -7.50
C LEU A 384 12.92 2.67 -8.92
N LYS A 385 14.18 3.01 -9.27
CA LYS A 385 14.79 2.58 -10.54
C LYS A 385 14.88 1.05 -10.64
N LEU A 386 15.36 0.38 -9.58
CA LEU A 386 15.43 -1.09 -9.54
C LEU A 386 14.06 -1.77 -9.58
N ILE A 387 13.01 -1.15 -9.04
CA ILE A 387 11.63 -1.64 -9.16
C ILE A 387 11.14 -1.50 -10.61
N ASN A 388 11.33 -0.34 -11.24
CA ASN A 388 10.95 -0.10 -12.64
C ASN A 388 11.69 -1.04 -13.61
N GLU A 389 13.00 -1.27 -13.41
CA GLU A 389 13.76 -2.26 -14.19
C GLU A 389 13.18 -3.68 -14.07
N ARG A 390 12.78 -4.10 -12.86
CA ARG A 390 12.13 -5.40 -12.62
C ARG A 390 10.75 -5.46 -13.27
N GLU A 391 9.99 -4.37 -13.24
CA GLU A 391 8.67 -4.27 -13.89
C GLU A 391 8.79 -4.36 -15.41
N ILE A 392 9.74 -3.67 -16.03
CA ILE A 392 10.04 -3.76 -17.47
C ILE A 392 10.41 -5.21 -17.87
N ILE A 393 11.21 -5.90 -17.05
CA ILE A 393 11.54 -7.32 -17.25
C ILE A 393 10.29 -8.21 -17.11
N ALA A 394 9.43 -7.96 -16.12
CA ALA A 394 8.19 -8.72 -15.91
C ALA A 394 7.21 -8.52 -17.08
N ILE A 395 7.00 -7.28 -17.54
CA ILE A 395 6.16 -6.94 -18.71
C ILE A 395 6.69 -7.65 -19.96
N LYS A 396 8.02 -7.68 -20.16
CA LYS A 396 8.63 -8.42 -21.27
C LYS A 396 8.33 -9.92 -21.17
N ASN A 397 8.56 -10.53 -20.00
CA ASN A 397 8.31 -11.97 -19.81
C ASN A 397 6.83 -12.33 -20.04
N VAL A 398 5.88 -11.50 -19.59
CA VAL A 398 4.44 -11.67 -19.86
C VAL A 398 4.13 -11.56 -21.35
N LYS A 399 4.77 -10.64 -22.07
CA LYS A 399 4.62 -10.50 -23.53
C LYS A 399 5.17 -11.72 -24.29
N ASP A 400 6.35 -12.20 -23.90
CA ASP A 400 6.98 -13.37 -24.51
C ASP A 400 6.14 -14.65 -24.26
N LEU A 401 5.61 -14.83 -23.04
CA LEU A 401 4.65 -15.90 -22.70
C LEU A 401 3.35 -15.79 -23.51
N LYS A 402 2.78 -14.59 -23.67
CA LYS A 402 1.56 -14.38 -24.47
C LYS A 402 1.75 -14.80 -25.93
N GLY A 403 2.92 -14.51 -26.52
CA GLY A 403 3.26 -14.97 -27.87
C GLY A 403 3.40 -16.50 -27.97
N GLU A 404 3.84 -17.18 -26.91
CA GLU A 404 3.85 -18.64 -26.86
C GLU A 404 2.44 -19.24 -26.71
N CYS A 405 1.55 -18.61 -25.93
CA CYS A 405 0.12 -18.99 -25.89
C CYS A 405 -0.54 -18.85 -27.27
N GLU A 406 -0.38 -17.71 -27.95
CA GLU A 406 -0.91 -17.48 -29.31
C GLU A 406 -0.39 -18.49 -30.34
N ARG A 407 0.88 -18.93 -30.20
CA ARG A 407 1.46 -20.01 -31.00
C ARG A 407 0.79 -21.36 -30.72
N LEU A 408 0.61 -21.71 -29.45
CA LEU A 408 0.00 -22.99 -29.04
C LEU A 408 -1.49 -23.06 -29.40
N GLU A 409 -2.23 -21.95 -29.31
CA GLU A 409 -3.60 -21.84 -29.80
C GLU A 409 -3.68 -22.05 -31.32
N SER A 410 -2.73 -21.47 -32.07
CA SER A 410 -2.63 -21.67 -33.53
C SER A 410 -2.33 -23.13 -33.91
N GLU A 411 -1.42 -23.79 -33.17
CA GLU A 411 -1.09 -25.21 -33.36
C GLU A 411 -2.28 -26.12 -32.99
N LEU A 412 -3.06 -25.77 -31.96
CA LEU A 412 -4.28 -26.46 -31.55
C LEU A 412 -5.39 -26.35 -32.61
N GLU A 413 -5.61 -25.16 -33.18
CA GLU A 413 -6.58 -24.98 -34.27
C GLU A 413 -6.16 -25.70 -35.55
N GLU A 414 -4.87 -25.75 -35.88
CA GLU A 414 -4.39 -26.55 -37.01
C GLU A 414 -4.59 -28.06 -36.75
N ALA A 415 -4.41 -28.53 -35.50
CA ALA A 415 -4.70 -29.90 -35.11
C ALA A 415 -6.19 -30.25 -35.21
N LYS A 416 -7.09 -29.38 -34.72
CA LYS A 416 -8.56 -29.53 -34.86
C LYS A 416 -8.97 -29.66 -36.33
N ARG A 417 -8.44 -28.80 -37.22
CA ARG A 417 -8.70 -28.88 -38.67
C ARG A 417 -8.21 -30.20 -39.29
N LYS A 418 -7.06 -30.70 -38.86
CA LYS A 418 -6.52 -32.00 -39.32
C LYS A 418 -7.39 -33.19 -38.89
N ILE A 419 -8.01 -33.13 -37.71
CA ILE A 419 -8.95 -34.16 -37.23
C ILE A 419 -10.24 -34.13 -38.08
N LEU A 420 -10.84 -32.95 -38.27
CA LEU A 420 -12.04 -32.77 -39.11
C LEU A 420 -11.87 -33.34 -40.52
N LEU A 421 -10.75 -33.03 -41.20
CA LEU A 421 -10.41 -33.56 -42.52
C LEU A 421 -10.17 -35.08 -42.54
N PHE A 422 -9.89 -35.69 -41.39
CA PHE A 422 -9.70 -37.14 -41.27
C PHE A 422 -11.04 -37.87 -41.12
N ASP A 423 -12.00 -37.29 -40.40
CA ASP A 423 -13.34 -37.86 -40.25
C ASP A 423 -14.21 -37.63 -41.49
N GLU A 424 -14.09 -36.50 -42.20
CA GLU A 424 -14.68 -36.35 -43.55
C GLU A 424 -14.22 -37.48 -44.50
N LYS A 425 -12.93 -37.86 -44.43
CA LYS A 425 -12.36 -38.96 -45.21
C LYS A 425 -12.84 -40.36 -44.80
N LYS A 426 -13.39 -40.55 -43.60
CA LYS A 426 -14.06 -41.81 -43.23
C LYS A 426 -15.45 -41.94 -43.85
N HIS A 427 -16.10 -40.82 -44.18
CA HIS A 427 -17.50 -40.78 -44.60
C HIS A 427 -17.72 -40.72 -46.12
N THR A 428 -16.69 -40.91 -46.94
CA THR A 428 -16.82 -41.09 -48.40
C THR A 428 -16.83 -42.57 -48.80
N PRO A 429 -17.99 -43.19 -49.09
CA PRO A 429 -18.06 -44.61 -49.46
C PRO A 429 -17.73 -44.84 -50.94
N THR A 430 -16.45 -45.01 -51.28
CA THR A 430 -16.03 -45.47 -52.62
C THR A 430 -15.66 -46.95 -52.63
N SER A 431 -16.53 -47.78 -53.22
CA SER A 431 -16.24 -49.18 -53.52
C SER A 431 -15.06 -49.30 -54.49
N ASN A 432 -13.96 -49.94 -54.08
CA ASN A 432 -13.31 -51.07 -54.78
C ASN A 432 -11.82 -51.28 -54.37
N SER A 433 -11.51 -52.51 -53.94
CA SER A 433 -10.23 -53.25 -54.10
C SER A 433 -8.88 -52.67 -53.58
N PRO A 434 -8.04 -53.47 -52.90
CA PRO A 434 -6.71 -53.05 -52.41
C PRO A 434 -5.58 -53.22 -53.44
N PRO A 435 -4.38 -52.71 -53.13
CA PRO A 435 -3.24 -53.63 -52.98
C PRO A 435 -2.42 -53.40 -51.69
N PRO A 436 -1.68 -54.42 -51.19
CA PRO A 436 -0.90 -54.32 -49.96
C PRO A 436 0.56 -53.85 -50.18
N LEU A 437 1.08 -52.98 -49.31
CA LEU A 437 2.51 -52.72 -49.19
C LEU A 437 2.93 -52.52 -47.72
N GLN A 438 3.80 -53.41 -47.24
CA GLN A 438 4.52 -53.26 -45.97
C GLN A 438 5.74 -52.31 -46.14
N HIS A 439 6.41 -51.99 -45.03
CA HIS A 439 7.62 -51.15 -44.92
C HIS A 439 7.48 -49.63 -45.20
N SER A 440 7.29 -48.85 -44.13
CA SER A 440 7.97 -47.54 -43.95
C SER A 440 7.85 -46.92 -42.55
N ILE A 441 6.78 -47.19 -41.80
CA ILE A 441 6.40 -46.45 -40.57
C ILE A 441 7.52 -46.39 -39.50
N GLN A 442 8.36 -47.42 -39.39
CA GLN A 442 9.40 -47.52 -38.36
C GLN A 442 10.58 -46.51 -38.49
N LYS A 443 10.61 -45.65 -39.53
CA LYS A 443 11.67 -44.64 -39.71
C LYS A 443 11.33 -43.21 -39.28
N GLN A 444 10.07 -42.85 -39.02
CA GLN A 444 9.70 -41.47 -38.62
C GLN A 444 9.70 -41.24 -37.10
N GLN A 445 9.30 -42.22 -36.28
CA GLN A 445 9.23 -42.09 -34.81
C GLN A 445 10.58 -41.93 -34.09
N ARG A 446 11.71 -42.02 -34.80
CA ARG A 446 13.08 -41.80 -34.26
C ARG A 446 13.67 -40.40 -34.52
N LYS A 447 12.91 -39.47 -35.11
CA LYS A 447 13.39 -38.09 -35.36
C LYS A 447 12.78 -37.00 -34.49
N THR A 448 11.60 -37.19 -33.90
CA THR A 448 10.96 -36.22 -33.00
C THR A 448 11.50 -36.31 -31.56
N SER A 449 11.77 -37.54 -31.09
CA SER A 449 12.17 -37.86 -29.71
C SER A 449 13.59 -37.42 -29.30
N SER A 450 14.42 -36.96 -30.24
CA SER A 450 15.80 -36.50 -29.97
C SER A 450 15.96 -34.98 -29.93
N ALA A 451 14.97 -34.20 -30.37
CA ALA A 451 15.01 -32.73 -30.35
C ALA A 451 14.60 -32.18 -28.97
N GLN A 452 13.43 -32.60 -28.45
CA GLN A 452 12.87 -32.05 -27.21
C GLN A 452 13.74 -32.35 -25.97
N LYS A 453 14.43 -33.50 -25.92
CA LYS A 453 15.31 -33.87 -24.77
C LYS A 453 16.59 -33.04 -24.64
N LYS A 454 16.91 -32.11 -25.56
CA LYS A 454 18.07 -31.22 -25.43
C LYS A 454 17.77 -29.86 -24.81
N ASN A 455 16.53 -29.36 -24.88
CA ASN A 455 16.22 -27.99 -24.45
C ASN A 455 16.01 -27.87 -22.91
N ILE A 456 15.56 -28.95 -22.26
CA ILE A 456 15.21 -28.96 -20.83
C ILE A 456 16.44 -28.86 -19.91
N ASN A 457 17.58 -29.42 -20.31
CA ASN A 457 18.77 -29.52 -19.46
C ASN A 457 19.65 -28.26 -19.42
N GLN A 458 19.30 -27.17 -20.12
CA GLN A 458 20.16 -25.99 -20.27
C GLN A 458 19.65 -24.73 -19.54
N GLN A 459 18.47 -24.77 -18.91
CA GLN A 459 17.91 -23.66 -18.12
C GLN A 459 17.95 -23.86 -16.59
N GLN A 460 18.38 -25.03 -16.09
CA GLN A 460 18.42 -25.33 -14.64
C GLN A 460 19.66 -24.79 -13.89
N LYS A 461 20.31 -23.72 -14.37
CA LYS A 461 21.37 -23.03 -13.60
C LYS A 461 21.22 -21.51 -13.68
N GLN A 462 21.15 -20.90 -12.49
CA GLN A 462 21.07 -19.47 -12.20
C GLN A 462 19.73 -18.79 -12.55
N ILE A 463 18.86 -18.64 -11.54
CA ILE A 463 18.30 -17.36 -11.05
C ILE A 463 17.47 -17.62 -9.76
N PRO A 464 17.40 -16.71 -8.77
CA PRO A 464 16.69 -16.95 -7.50
C PRO A 464 15.16 -16.86 -7.60
N ARG A 465 14.44 -17.44 -6.62
CA ARG A 465 12.98 -17.32 -6.46
C ARG A 465 12.57 -15.86 -6.16
N PRO A 466 11.58 -15.29 -6.87
CA PRO A 466 10.76 -14.19 -6.36
C PRO A 466 9.59 -14.71 -5.52
N LEU A 467 9.15 -13.94 -4.53
CA LEU A 467 7.91 -14.17 -3.77
C LEU A 467 6.73 -13.57 -4.54
N SER A 468 5.62 -14.30 -4.66
CA SER A 468 4.42 -13.86 -5.35
C SER A 468 3.35 -13.33 -4.40
N LEU A 469 3.12 -12.02 -4.42
CA LEU A 469 1.95 -11.35 -3.84
C LEU A 469 1.27 -10.55 -4.95
N SER A 470 0.06 -10.96 -5.34
CA SER A 470 -0.71 -10.33 -6.42
C SER A 470 -2.16 -10.10 -5.98
N THR A 471 -2.37 -8.99 -5.27
CA THR A 471 -3.70 -8.43 -5.02
C THR A 471 -4.18 -7.69 -6.28
N LYS A 472 -5.26 -8.17 -6.89
CA LYS A 472 -5.90 -7.50 -8.02
C LYS A 472 -6.64 -6.25 -7.56
N ILE A 473 -6.37 -5.11 -8.19
CA ILE A 473 -7.22 -3.92 -8.17
C ILE A 473 -7.66 -3.68 -9.63
N PRO A 474 -8.97 -3.60 -9.93
CA PRO A 474 -9.44 -3.20 -11.25
C PRO A 474 -9.32 -1.69 -11.44
N THR A 475 -8.80 -1.25 -12.59
CA THR A 475 -8.77 0.16 -13.00
C THR A 475 -9.29 0.28 -14.42
N ASP A 476 -10.49 0.85 -14.57
CA ASP A 476 -11.11 1.37 -15.81
C ASP A 476 -12.32 2.22 -15.35
N LEU A 477 -12.77 3.29 -16.01
CA LEU A 477 -12.31 3.91 -17.26
C LEU A 477 -12.49 5.45 -17.19
N SER A 478 -12.24 6.13 -18.31
CA SER A 478 -12.02 7.58 -18.41
C SER A 478 -13.26 8.42 -18.83
N GLN A 479 -13.07 9.76 -18.82
CA GLN A 479 -13.88 10.80 -19.50
C GLN A 479 -15.26 11.17 -18.90
N ASN A 480 -15.42 12.43 -18.45
CA ASN A 480 -16.10 13.42 -19.32
C ASN A 480 -15.92 14.91 -18.94
N GLN A 481 -15.85 15.72 -20.01
CA GLN A 481 -16.31 17.11 -20.27
C GLN A 481 -16.42 18.21 -19.18
N ARG A 482 -16.08 19.43 -19.63
CA ARG A 482 -16.42 20.73 -19.02
C ARG A 482 -17.86 21.15 -19.36
N SER A 483 -18.63 21.56 -18.36
CA SER A 483 -19.57 22.69 -18.41
C SER A 483 -19.62 23.29 -16.99
N SER A 484 -19.65 24.61 -16.75
CA SER A 484 -20.16 25.77 -17.49
C SER A 484 -21.67 25.83 -17.59
N PHE A 485 -22.33 26.15 -16.48
CA PHE A 485 -23.51 27.01 -16.47
C PHE A 485 -23.63 27.72 -15.11
N GLU A 486 -23.95 29.01 -15.15
CA GLU A 486 -24.48 29.77 -14.01
C GLU A 486 -25.99 29.51 -13.94
N ASP A 487 -26.59 29.46 -12.75
CA ASP A 487 -27.56 30.49 -12.36
C ASP A 487 -28.10 30.31 -10.94
N GLU A 488 -28.77 31.36 -10.48
CA GLU A 488 -29.43 31.49 -9.18
C GLU A 488 -30.44 30.38 -8.88
N PHE A 489 -30.63 30.04 -7.59
CA PHE A 489 -31.97 30.13 -7.03
C PHE A 489 -31.98 30.38 -5.52
N ILE A 490 -32.83 31.32 -5.10
CA ILE A 490 -33.04 31.69 -3.70
C ILE A 490 -33.88 30.62 -2.99
N ASN A 491 -33.50 30.21 -1.78
CA ASN A 491 -34.50 29.95 -0.77
C ASN A 491 -34.01 30.28 0.66
N ARG A 492 -34.96 30.64 1.53
CA ARG A 492 -34.76 30.96 2.95
C ARG A 492 -35.35 29.83 3.81
N ASN A 493 -34.77 29.66 5.00
CA ASN A 493 -35.29 29.07 6.25
C ASN A 493 -34.03 28.72 7.08
N ALA A 494 -33.64 29.39 8.17
CA ALA A 494 -34.38 30.15 9.17
C ALA A 494 -35.32 29.29 10.03
N VAL A 495 -34.72 28.65 11.05
CA VAL A 495 -35.16 28.48 12.46
C VAL A 495 -33.98 27.80 13.18
N ASP A 496 -33.39 28.50 14.16
CA ASP A 496 -32.99 28.12 15.53
C ASP A 496 -32.54 26.65 15.83
N GLU A 497 -31.62 26.35 16.76
CA GLU A 497 -31.26 27.08 17.99
C GLU A 497 -29.85 26.67 18.53
N ASP A 498 -29.18 27.60 19.23
CA ASP A 498 -28.06 27.50 20.21
C ASP A 498 -27.02 26.34 20.19
N ASN A 499 -25.74 26.69 19.91
CA ASN A 499 -24.74 26.92 20.99
C ASN A 499 -23.32 27.37 20.52
N THR A 500 -22.58 28.00 21.44
CA THR A 500 -21.10 28.20 21.43
C THR A 500 -20.51 29.28 20.51
N THR A 501 -20.86 30.56 20.73
CA THR A 501 -20.05 31.72 20.30
C THR A 501 -19.53 32.51 21.50
N MET A 502 -18.24 32.34 21.81
CA MET A 502 -17.45 33.18 22.71
C MET A 502 -16.03 33.29 22.13
N ASN A 503 -15.37 34.43 22.36
CA ASN A 503 -14.00 34.77 21.90
C ASN A 503 -13.84 35.03 20.38
N SER A 504 -14.51 36.05 19.84
CA SER A 504 -14.17 36.65 18.53
C SER A 504 -14.04 38.18 18.52
N GLU A 505 -14.52 38.90 19.53
CA GLU A 505 -14.56 40.39 19.52
C GLU A 505 -13.19 41.03 19.77
N SER A 506 -12.29 40.39 20.54
CA SER A 506 -10.95 40.91 20.90
C SER A 506 -9.97 41.13 19.73
N LEU A 507 -10.36 40.79 18.50
CA LEU A 507 -9.51 40.86 17.31
C LEU A 507 -9.92 41.98 16.34
N ALA A 508 -11.06 42.65 16.59
CA ALA A 508 -11.47 43.83 15.82
C ALA A 508 -10.75 45.11 16.32
N ASP A 509 -10.81 45.38 17.63
CA ASP A 509 -10.22 46.58 18.25
C ASP A 509 -8.72 46.73 17.96
N SER A 510 -7.99 45.61 17.91
CA SER A 510 -6.54 45.58 17.59
C SER A 510 -6.22 45.90 16.13
N LEU A 511 -7.21 45.96 15.24
CA LEU A 511 -7.00 46.27 13.82
C LEU A 511 -7.20 47.78 13.54
N ASP A 512 -8.13 48.43 14.24
CA ASP A 512 -8.38 49.87 14.11
C ASP A 512 -7.23 50.71 14.68
N ASP A 513 -6.63 50.31 15.82
CA ASP A 513 -5.41 50.95 16.35
C ASP A 513 -4.25 50.91 15.33
N LEU A 514 -4.11 49.79 14.62
CA LEU A 514 -3.09 49.59 13.58
C LEU A 514 -3.37 50.44 12.32
N GLN A 515 -4.63 50.61 11.93
CA GLN A 515 -5.00 51.53 10.86
C GLN A 515 -4.88 53.01 11.28
N SER A 516 -5.09 53.34 12.56
CA SER A 516 -4.85 54.69 13.08
C SER A 516 -3.36 55.03 13.04
N MET A 517 -2.48 54.12 13.44
CA MET A 517 -1.02 54.30 13.32
C MET A 517 -0.53 54.48 11.88
N LEU A 518 -1.12 53.80 10.89
CA LEU A 518 -0.75 54.01 9.49
C LEU A 518 -1.18 55.38 8.96
N ARG A 519 -2.30 55.95 9.42
CA ARG A 519 -2.78 57.28 8.97
C ARG A 519 -1.94 58.43 9.50
N GLU A 520 -1.29 58.30 10.65
CA GLU A 520 -0.34 59.31 11.14
C GLU A 520 1.03 59.26 10.43
N ALA A 521 1.29 58.23 9.60
CA ALA A 521 2.53 58.10 8.83
C ALA A 521 2.48 58.75 7.43
N GLU A 522 1.30 59.15 6.93
CA GLU A 522 1.12 59.82 5.64
C GLU A 522 1.49 61.31 5.70
N ILE A 523 2.78 61.62 5.82
CA ILE A 523 3.31 62.98 5.72
C ILE A 523 3.12 63.50 4.28
N GLU A 524 2.40 64.62 4.12
CA GLU A 524 2.14 65.22 2.81
C GLU A 524 3.44 65.60 2.07
N PRO A 525 3.64 65.16 0.81
CA PRO A 525 4.86 65.43 0.03
C PRO A 525 4.85 66.82 -0.63
N ASN A 526 4.39 67.86 0.07
CA ASN A 526 4.37 69.25 -0.42
C ASN A 526 4.52 70.28 0.73
N SER A 527 5.77 70.49 1.18
CA SER A 527 6.14 71.76 1.82
C SER A 527 7.45 72.29 1.21
N GLU A 528 7.47 73.58 0.91
CA GLU A 528 8.51 74.18 0.07
C GLU A 528 9.84 74.29 0.81
N ILE A 529 10.84 73.48 0.43
CA ILE A 529 12.22 73.69 0.85
C ILE A 529 12.74 74.93 0.12
N THR A 530 12.57 76.10 0.75
CA THR A 530 13.09 77.37 0.26
C THR A 530 14.61 77.28 0.06
N SER A 531 15.06 77.40 -1.18
CA SER A 531 16.48 77.32 -1.55
C SER A 531 17.28 78.46 -0.90
N PHE A 532 18.02 78.15 0.16
CA PHE A 532 18.90 79.12 0.81
C PHE A 532 20.08 79.43 -0.11
N ASN A 533 20.10 80.64 -0.69
CA ASN A 533 21.18 81.10 -1.56
C ASN A 533 22.48 81.30 -0.77
N VAL A 534 23.37 80.32 -0.82
CA VAL A 534 24.75 80.42 -0.29
C VAL A 534 25.61 81.20 -1.29
N ALA A 535 25.33 82.51 -1.40
CA ALA A 535 25.88 83.37 -2.45
C ALA A 535 26.37 84.74 -1.95
N GLU A 536 26.79 84.85 -0.68
CA GLU A 536 27.56 86.00 -0.20
C GLU A 536 28.36 85.66 1.08
N MET A 537 29.63 85.26 0.91
CA MET A 537 30.66 85.25 1.97
C MET A 537 32.01 85.69 1.38
N PRO A 538 32.88 86.39 2.13
CA PRO A 538 34.00 87.13 1.53
C PRO A 538 35.15 86.26 1.04
N SER A 539 35.82 86.73 -0.02
CA SER A 539 37.05 86.17 -0.54
C SER A 539 38.26 86.50 0.34
N ASP A 540 38.49 85.70 1.39
CA ASP A 540 39.79 85.61 2.07
C ASP A 540 40.27 84.15 2.15
N ALA A 541 41.58 83.93 2.05
CA ALA A 541 42.14 82.72 1.46
C ALA A 541 42.87 81.76 2.43
N MET A 542 43.31 80.61 1.89
CA MET A 542 44.37 79.75 2.42
C MET A 542 44.08 78.80 3.62
N SER A 543 42.91 78.13 3.70
CA SER A 543 42.82 76.89 4.52
C SER A 543 41.69 75.86 4.22
N LEU A 544 41.19 75.72 2.97
CA LEU A 544 40.04 74.83 2.70
C LEU A 544 40.32 73.50 1.96
N SER A 545 41.56 73.20 1.56
CA SER A 545 41.88 71.93 0.86
C SER A 545 41.50 70.69 1.68
N GLY A 546 41.87 70.62 2.96
CA GLY A 546 41.52 69.50 3.85
C GLY A 546 40.03 69.44 4.22
N GLY A 547 39.33 70.57 4.18
CA GLY A 547 37.88 70.64 4.46
C GLY A 547 37.06 70.02 3.34
N LEU A 548 37.32 70.43 2.09
CA LEU A 548 36.65 69.87 0.91
C LEU A 548 36.94 68.37 0.75
N GLN A 549 38.19 67.94 0.96
CA GLN A 549 38.55 66.51 0.92
C GLN A 549 37.75 65.68 1.95
N ARG A 550 37.60 66.18 3.19
CA ARG A 550 36.82 65.52 4.25
C ARG A 550 35.32 65.47 3.94
N ILE A 551 34.76 66.53 3.34
CA ILE A 551 33.35 66.56 2.91
C ILE A 551 33.11 65.54 1.78
N TYR A 552 34.06 65.41 0.83
CA TYR A 552 33.92 64.47 -0.28
C TYR A 552 33.92 63.00 0.19
N TYR A 553 34.86 62.60 1.05
CA TYR A 553 34.86 61.25 1.62
C TYR A 553 33.62 60.95 2.47
N SER A 554 33.17 61.91 3.28
CA SER A 554 31.94 61.77 4.07
C SER A 554 30.69 61.61 3.17
N HIS A 555 30.68 62.16 1.96
CA HIS A 555 29.59 61.97 1.01
C HIS A 555 29.66 60.61 0.30
N GLU A 556 30.86 60.10 0.03
CA GLU A 556 31.09 58.77 -0.54
C GLU A 556 30.65 57.68 0.46
N GLU A 557 31.07 57.77 1.72
CA GLU A 557 30.60 56.93 2.84
C GLU A 557 29.07 56.98 3.02
N TYR A 558 28.46 58.17 2.91
CA TYR A 558 27.01 58.35 3.01
C TYR A 558 26.26 57.68 1.84
N ASN A 559 26.81 57.75 0.62
CA ASN A 559 26.23 57.10 -0.55
C ASN A 559 26.34 55.56 -0.46
N GLU A 560 27.44 55.01 0.09
CA GLU A 560 27.54 53.58 0.39
C GLU A 560 26.48 53.13 1.42
N ILE A 561 26.26 53.93 2.48
CA ILE A 561 25.23 53.65 3.50
C ILE A 561 23.82 53.68 2.88
N ILE A 562 23.52 54.63 2.00
CA ILE A 562 22.25 54.67 1.25
C ILE A 562 22.11 53.43 0.34
N GLN A 563 23.17 53.02 -0.35
CA GLN A 563 23.13 51.84 -1.21
C GLN A 563 22.89 50.57 -0.40
N GLN A 564 23.54 50.41 0.76
CA GLN A 564 23.30 49.31 1.69
C GLN A 564 21.87 49.32 2.25
N LEU A 565 21.34 50.50 2.62
CA LEU A 565 19.95 50.65 3.05
C LEU A 565 18.95 50.24 1.96
N ASN A 566 19.19 50.63 0.71
CA ASN A 566 18.34 50.25 -0.41
C ASN A 566 18.39 48.73 -0.65
N SER A 567 19.56 48.11 -0.65
CA SER A 567 19.68 46.64 -0.77
C SER A 567 19.03 45.90 0.42
N CYS A 568 19.14 46.42 1.64
CA CYS A 568 18.42 45.86 2.80
C CYS A 568 16.90 46.03 2.68
N ARG A 569 16.42 47.13 2.08
CA ARG A 569 15.00 47.38 1.82
C ARG A 569 14.45 46.45 0.72
N GLU A 570 15.22 46.21 -0.34
CA GLU A 570 14.87 45.25 -1.39
C GLU A 570 14.77 43.83 -0.83
N LEU A 571 15.77 43.39 -0.06
CA LEU A 571 15.76 42.08 0.62
C LEU A 571 14.63 41.95 1.66
N LEU A 572 14.26 43.03 2.34
CA LEU A 572 13.11 43.04 3.25
C LEU A 572 11.80 42.90 2.46
N SER A 573 11.64 43.63 1.36
CA SER A 573 10.46 43.55 0.49
C SER A 573 10.30 42.17 -0.15
N GLU A 574 11.40 41.54 -0.58
CA GLU A 574 11.40 40.16 -1.10
C GLU A 574 11.02 39.16 0.00
N SER A 575 11.55 39.33 1.21
CA SER A 575 11.18 38.51 2.38
C SER A 575 9.70 38.67 2.75
N GLU A 576 9.15 39.89 2.71
CA GLU A 576 7.74 40.17 2.96
C GLU A 576 6.84 39.51 1.90
N GLU A 577 7.15 39.63 0.61
CA GLU A 577 6.41 38.96 -0.48
C GLU A 577 6.43 37.43 -0.32
N ILE A 578 7.61 36.85 0.00
CA ILE A 578 7.75 35.41 0.25
C ILE A 578 6.91 34.97 1.46
N ASN A 579 6.88 35.75 2.54
CA ASN A 579 6.07 35.44 3.73
C ASN A 579 4.56 35.52 3.45
N VAL A 580 4.10 36.51 2.68
CA VAL A 580 2.70 36.59 2.23
C VAL A 580 2.34 35.36 1.41
N ARG A 581 3.18 34.98 0.43
CA ARG A 581 2.95 33.83 -0.45
C ARG A 581 2.97 32.49 0.30
N LEU A 582 3.86 32.32 1.28
CA LEU A 582 3.89 31.14 2.16
C LEU A 582 2.63 31.08 3.05
N THR A 583 2.14 32.23 3.53
CA THR A 583 0.91 32.32 4.32
C THR A 583 -0.33 31.95 3.50
N GLU A 584 -0.41 32.40 2.24
CA GLU A 584 -1.46 32.01 1.30
C GLU A 584 -1.44 30.49 1.03
N GLN A 585 -0.27 29.93 0.72
CA GLN A 585 -0.11 28.47 0.54
C GLN A 585 -0.51 27.69 1.79
N ASN A 586 -0.16 28.17 2.99
CA ASN A 586 -0.53 27.55 4.25
C ASN A 586 -2.06 27.54 4.46
N ASN A 587 -2.75 28.62 4.07
CA ASN A 587 -4.21 28.73 4.14
C ASN A 587 -4.90 27.83 3.10
N LEU A 588 -4.39 27.75 1.86
CA LEU A 588 -4.88 26.84 0.83
C LEU A 588 -4.74 25.36 1.27
N LEU A 589 -3.59 24.99 1.85
CA LEU A 589 -3.37 23.64 2.39
C LEU A 589 -4.30 23.31 3.56
N LYS A 590 -4.55 24.27 4.48
CA LYS A 590 -5.52 24.10 5.58
C LYS A 590 -6.94 23.87 5.06
N GLU A 591 -7.38 24.60 4.05
CA GLU A 591 -8.72 24.43 3.50
C GLU A 591 -8.85 23.14 2.67
N GLU A 592 -7.80 22.72 1.97
CA GLU A 592 -7.74 21.41 1.32
C GLU A 592 -7.81 20.26 2.35
N ILE A 593 -7.08 20.34 3.46
CA ILE A 593 -7.16 19.36 4.56
C ILE A 593 -8.61 19.30 5.08
N ARG A 594 -9.23 20.44 5.42
CA ARG A 594 -10.65 20.48 5.83
C ARG A 594 -11.59 19.90 4.77
N ARG A 595 -11.30 20.10 3.48
CA ARG A 595 -12.10 19.55 2.36
C ARG A 595 -11.99 18.03 2.29
N LEU A 596 -10.77 17.50 2.43
CA LEU A 596 -10.49 16.07 2.48
C LEU A 596 -11.10 15.43 3.73
N GLU A 597 -11.01 16.07 4.90
CA GLU A 597 -11.65 15.61 6.14
C GLU A 597 -13.19 15.55 6.00
N ARG A 598 -13.83 16.60 5.49
CA ARG A 598 -15.28 16.60 5.21
C ARG A 598 -15.67 15.51 4.20
N ASN A 599 -14.85 15.26 3.18
CA ASN A 599 -15.10 14.18 2.22
C ASN A 599 -14.85 12.79 2.82
N GLN A 600 -13.85 12.61 3.68
CA GLN A 600 -13.61 11.37 4.40
C GLN A 600 -14.73 11.10 5.43
N HIS A 601 -15.27 12.14 6.07
CA HIS A 601 -16.43 12.02 6.95
C HIS A 601 -17.67 11.58 6.17
N ARG A 602 -17.95 12.20 5.01
CA ARG A 602 -19.01 11.76 4.09
C ARG A 602 -18.82 10.31 3.63
N ALA A 603 -17.61 9.93 3.25
CA ALA A 603 -17.28 8.55 2.87
C ALA A 603 -17.55 7.57 4.03
N LYS A 604 -17.05 7.87 5.24
CA LYS A 604 -17.31 7.09 6.46
C LYS A 604 -18.79 7.01 6.83
N GLN A 605 -19.59 8.04 6.55
CA GLN A 605 -21.06 8.03 6.74
C GLN A 605 -21.81 7.27 5.64
N LEU A 606 -21.23 7.11 4.46
CA LEU A 606 -21.74 6.25 3.38
C LEU A 606 -21.30 4.79 3.57
N GLU A 607 -20.19 4.55 4.27
CA GLU A 607 -19.61 3.23 4.54
C GLU A 607 -20.17 2.60 5.83
N ASN A 608 -20.32 3.39 6.90
CA ASN A 608 -20.88 2.93 8.18
C ASN A 608 -22.40 3.18 8.30
N GLU A 609 -23.10 2.18 8.81
CA GLU A 609 -24.45 2.19 9.40
C GLU A 609 -25.62 2.77 8.56
N VAL A 610 -25.57 4.00 8.04
CA VAL A 610 -26.71 4.62 7.35
C VAL A 610 -27.05 3.88 6.05
N CYS A 611 -26.06 3.63 5.19
CA CYS A 611 -26.26 2.79 4.00
C CYS A 611 -26.59 1.35 4.37
N SER A 612 -25.99 0.80 5.45
CA SER A 612 -26.22 -0.57 5.90
C SER A 612 -27.67 -0.79 6.37
N GLU A 613 -28.18 0.07 7.25
CA GLU A 613 -29.56 0.02 7.74
C GLU A 613 -30.58 0.38 6.65
N TYR A 614 -30.30 1.35 5.77
CA TYR A 614 -31.16 1.65 4.63
C TYR A 614 -31.26 0.47 3.66
N PHE A 615 -30.11 -0.12 3.29
CA PHE A 615 -30.03 -1.32 2.45
C PHE A 615 -30.73 -2.52 3.09
N LYS A 616 -30.46 -2.80 4.37
CA LYS A 616 -31.13 -3.83 5.19
C LYS A 616 -32.64 -3.66 5.19
N ASN A 617 -33.15 -2.44 5.35
CA ASN A 617 -34.59 -2.15 5.29
C ASN A 617 -35.17 -2.36 3.88
N ILE A 618 -34.44 -2.04 2.81
CA ILE A 618 -34.84 -2.34 1.42
C ILE A 618 -34.86 -3.85 1.17
N VAL A 619 -33.82 -4.58 1.55
CA VAL A 619 -33.73 -6.04 1.42
C VAL A 619 -34.84 -6.73 2.23
N LEU A 620 -35.12 -6.27 3.45
CA LEU A 620 -36.24 -6.77 4.25
C LEU A 620 -37.58 -6.54 3.55
N LYS A 621 -37.85 -5.34 3.02
CA LYS A 621 -39.07 -5.08 2.24
C LYS A 621 -39.15 -5.92 0.96
N PHE A 622 -38.03 -6.12 0.27
CA PHE A 622 -37.96 -6.89 -0.97
C PHE A 622 -38.22 -8.38 -0.74
N LEU A 623 -37.64 -8.96 0.31
CA LEU A 623 -37.83 -10.37 0.70
C LEU A 623 -39.22 -10.63 1.31
N THR A 624 -39.78 -9.67 2.05
CA THR A 624 -41.14 -9.76 2.61
C THR A 624 -42.17 -10.01 1.50
N PRO A 625 -43.27 -10.77 1.74
CA PRO A 625 -44.36 -10.87 0.79
C PRO A 625 -44.94 -9.48 0.46
N PRO A 626 -45.07 -9.11 -0.83
CA PRO A 626 -45.47 -7.77 -1.22
C PRO A 626 -46.88 -7.45 -0.71
N ARG A 627 -47.07 -6.26 -0.15
CA ARG A 627 -48.38 -5.80 0.35
C ARG A 627 -49.15 -4.99 -0.68
N VAL A 628 -48.45 -4.53 -1.72
CA VAL A 628 -49.00 -3.80 -2.86
C VAL A 628 -48.49 -4.45 -4.15
N PHE A 629 -49.29 -4.45 -5.22
CA PHE A 629 -48.81 -4.84 -6.54
C PHE A 629 -47.60 -4.00 -6.95
N ASP A 630 -46.63 -4.65 -7.61
CA ASP A 630 -45.39 -4.07 -8.13
C ASP A 630 -44.44 -3.39 -7.13
N GLU A 631 -44.67 -3.51 -5.81
CA GLU A 631 -43.78 -3.00 -4.75
C GLU A 631 -42.31 -3.46 -4.95
N ARG A 632 -42.10 -4.72 -5.33
CA ARG A 632 -40.77 -5.27 -5.63
C ARG A 632 -40.14 -4.72 -6.92
N ALA A 633 -40.95 -4.36 -7.92
CA ALA A 633 -40.45 -3.73 -9.14
C ALA A 633 -40.03 -2.28 -8.88
N GLN A 634 -40.73 -1.56 -7.99
CA GLN A 634 -40.39 -0.20 -7.56
C GLN A 634 -39.10 -0.16 -6.72
N LEU A 635 -38.79 -1.21 -5.96
CA LEU A 635 -37.52 -1.34 -5.22
C LEU A 635 -36.32 -1.70 -6.12
N LEU A 636 -36.55 -2.17 -7.35
CA LEU A 636 -35.49 -2.67 -8.23
C LEU A 636 -34.43 -1.61 -8.62
N PRO A 637 -34.77 -0.37 -9.01
CA PRO A 637 -33.76 0.66 -9.34
C PRO A 637 -32.96 1.10 -8.11
N VAL A 638 -33.54 0.99 -6.92
CA VAL A 638 -32.89 1.31 -5.64
C VAL A 638 -31.90 0.21 -5.26
N LEU A 639 -32.25 -1.06 -5.45
CA LEU A 639 -31.31 -2.18 -5.32
C LEU A 639 -30.18 -2.10 -6.35
N GLN A 640 -30.48 -1.75 -7.61
CA GLN A 640 -29.47 -1.56 -8.66
C GLN A 640 -28.45 -0.47 -8.27
N THR A 641 -28.90 0.68 -7.74
CA THR A 641 -28.00 1.78 -7.35
C THR A 641 -27.20 1.50 -6.09
N ILE A 642 -27.74 0.75 -5.12
CA ILE A 642 -27.01 0.41 -3.87
C ILE A 642 -26.01 -0.72 -4.10
N LEU A 643 -26.43 -1.82 -4.74
CA LEU A 643 -25.58 -3.01 -4.96
C LEU A 643 -24.69 -2.91 -6.21
N ARG A 644 -24.92 -1.93 -7.09
CA ARG A 644 -24.29 -1.81 -8.42
C ARG A 644 -24.51 -3.06 -9.28
N LEU A 645 -25.74 -3.56 -9.29
CA LEU A 645 -26.11 -4.76 -10.06
C LEU A 645 -25.89 -4.56 -11.56
N ASP A 646 -25.24 -5.53 -12.19
CA ASP A 646 -25.05 -5.55 -13.65
C ASP A 646 -26.39 -5.69 -14.39
N GLU A 647 -26.41 -5.27 -15.66
CA GLU A 647 -27.57 -5.41 -16.56
C GLU A 647 -28.13 -6.85 -16.58
N ARG A 648 -27.23 -7.83 -16.52
CA ARG A 648 -27.52 -9.27 -16.48
C ARG A 648 -28.15 -9.70 -15.14
N GLU A 649 -27.71 -9.13 -14.03
CA GLU A 649 -28.22 -9.45 -12.70
C GLU A 649 -29.60 -8.83 -12.48
N MET A 650 -29.80 -7.58 -12.94
CA MET A 650 -31.13 -6.97 -13.03
C MET A 650 -32.12 -7.89 -13.74
N GLU A 651 -31.77 -8.45 -14.89
CA GLU A 651 -32.68 -9.28 -15.69
C GLU A 651 -32.98 -10.63 -15.02
N MET A 652 -32.02 -11.22 -14.28
CA MET A 652 -32.28 -12.37 -13.42
C MET A 652 -33.26 -12.03 -12.28
N VAL A 653 -33.12 -10.86 -11.64
CA VAL A 653 -34.03 -10.44 -10.56
C VAL A 653 -35.43 -10.12 -11.11
N ARG A 654 -35.55 -9.44 -12.27
CA ARG A 654 -36.82 -9.21 -12.98
C ARG A 654 -37.54 -10.51 -13.30
N THR A 655 -36.81 -11.48 -13.86
CA THR A 655 -37.35 -12.81 -14.21
C THR A 655 -37.89 -13.53 -12.97
N ASN A 656 -37.17 -13.47 -11.85
CA ASN A 656 -37.63 -14.05 -10.59
C ASN A 656 -38.86 -13.34 -9.99
N ILE A 657 -38.96 -12.01 -10.10
CA ILE A 657 -40.16 -11.26 -9.68
C ILE A 657 -41.38 -11.70 -10.51
N ALA A 658 -41.23 -11.77 -11.84
CA ALA A 658 -42.30 -12.17 -12.76
C ALA A 658 -42.79 -13.61 -12.52
N ALA A 659 -41.89 -14.54 -12.19
CA ALA A 659 -42.25 -15.91 -11.80
C ALA A 659 -43.05 -15.97 -10.48
N GLN A 660 -42.71 -15.13 -9.50
CA GLN A 660 -43.39 -15.11 -8.20
C GLN A 660 -44.77 -14.41 -8.23
N SER A 661 -44.95 -13.38 -9.07
CA SER A 661 -46.27 -12.77 -9.27
C SER A 661 -47.24 -13.69 -10.02
N PHE A 662 -46.76 -14.51 -10.96
CA PHE A 662 -47.53 -15.61 -11.55
C PHE A 662 -47.97 -16.65 -10.50
N SER A 663 -47.06 -17.01 -9.59
CA SER A 663 -47.32 -18.01 -8.55
C SER A 663 -48.39 -17.56 -7.53
N THR A 664 -48.53 -16.24 -7.33
CA THR A 664 -49.48 -15.66 -6.35
C THR A 664 -50.88 -15.44 -6.95
N SER A 665 -51.01 -15.37 -8.28
CA SER A 665 -52.25 -15.02 -8.98
C SER A 665 -53.16 -16.20 -9.35
N GLN A 666 -52.70 -17.46 -9.21
CA GLN A 666 -53.58 -18.65 -9.27
C GLN A 666 -54.22 -19.02 -7.90
N GLY A 667 -54.04 -18.19 -6.87
CA GLY A 667 -54.43 -18.49 -5.48
C GLY A 667 -55.88 -18.24 -5.05
N THR A 668 -56.80 -17.88 -5.96
CA THR A 668 -58.19 -17.53 -5.60
C THR A 668 -59.25 -18.11 -6.55
N VAL A 669 -59.62 -19.38 -6.32
CA VAL A 669 -60.98 -19.97 -6.38
C VAL A 669 -60.82 -21.49 -6.30
N GLU A 670 -61.03 -22.09 -5.12
CA GLU A 670 -61.96 -23.22 -4.91
C GLU A 670 -62.06 -23.67 -3.43
N ASN A 671 -62.96 -24.61 -3.16
CA ASN A 671 -63.47 -24.96 -1.84
C ASN A 671 -62.57 -25.86 -0.98
N GLN A 672 -62.78 -25.71 0.33
CA GLN A 672 -62.58 -26.68 1.41
C GLN A 672 -62.34 -28.16 1.00
N LYS A 673 -61.12 -28.66 1.21
CA LYS A 673 -60.75 -29.85 2.03
C LYS A 673 -59.36 -30.37 1.62
N GLY A 674 -58.59 -30.90 2.56
CA GLY A 674 -57.38 -31.67 2.25
C GLY A 674 -56.14 -31.20 2.97
N GLU A 675 -55.73 -32.01 3.93
CA GLU A 675 -54.47 -32.04 4.66
C GLU A 675 -53.19 -31.83 3.81
N GLY A 676 -52.29 -30.97 4.30
CA GLY A 676 -50.89 -31.38 4.50
C GLY A 676 -49.83 -31.10 3.42
N SER A 677 -48.64 -30.72 3.91
CA SER A 677 -47.32 -30.96 3.30
C SER A 677 -47.00 -30.39 1.90
N SER A 678 -46.42 -29.18 1.87
CA SER A 678 -45.03 -29.01 1.40
C SER A 678 -44.47 -27.63 1.77
N PHE A 679 -43.50 -27.57 2.68
CA PHE A 679 -42.71 -26.35 2.97
C PHE A 679 -41.21 -26.70 3.02
N THR A 680 -40.74 -27.44 2.01
CA THR A 680 -39.35 -27.90 1.88
C THR A 680 -38.93 -27.83 0.41
N GLY A 681 -38.13 -26.84 0.04
CA GLY A 681 -37.68 -26.69 -1.36
C GLY A 681 -36.77 -25.52 -1.71
N TRP A 682 -36.31 -24.71 -0.75
CA TRP A 682 -35.52 -23.48 -1.02
C TRP A 682 -34.14 -23.40 -0.35
N PHE A 683 -33.71 -24.45 0.35
CA PHE A 683 -32.32 -24.58 0.84
C PHE A 683 -31.67 -25.82 0.23
N GLY A 684 -31.05 -25.61 -0.92
CA GLY A 684 -30.22 -26.58 -1.64
C GLY A 684 -29.06 -25.87 -2.30
N TRP A 685 -28.01 -25.59 -1.53
CA TRP A 685 -26.71 -25.17 -2.04
C TRP A 685 -25.77 -26.39 -2.02
N ASN A 686 -25.05 -26.57 -3.12
CA ASN A 686 -23.85 -27.41 -3.27
C ASN A 686 -22.70 -26.47 -3.67
#